data_AF-J2ZE25-F1
#
_entry.id   AF-J2ZE25-F1
#
_cell.length_a   1.000
_cell.length_b   1.000
_cell.length_c   1.000
_cell.angle_alpha   90.00
_cell.angle_beta   90.00
_cell.angle_gamma   90.00
#
_symmetry.space_group_name_H-M   'P 1'
#
loop_
_entity.id
_entity.type
_entity.pdbx_description
1 polymer ?
#
loop_
_entity_poly.entity_id
_entity_poly.type
_entity_poly.pdbx_seq_one_letter_code
_entity_poly.pdbx_strand_id
1 'polypeptide(L)'
;MQRRTFIGALAAASATGLSTRAAERVTAASGQLDSLAFDSTSSLVDETGGELTDSSVIAVWAEDTATNADSDGAGDATLYGDSVPIPLVASEDGVVGLGSILVEDGMDWQYGSEEFLLNVWDAEVGGGTVLWDESHGQYYTLSTVSEFHTYAENNGYDVQATTNLSADLSTADAVVITSPGSSFTTAERGELADFVADGGTLFLHDQSDYSNYDETANLNDVPSELGLSFRFNDDEVVDTTSNAGGDYKPVTDEFNTAFDYFTDRAGLELDPSKTYTGQVQEVLDGDTVKVPLDGTVENIRILGIDTPEKATNSGAERVEEWEGIEDLSYLQTWGSNATTFGKDELSGKTVDVTFDSEEPIRDAYGRVLGYIYYDAGSGSRDTLYNEEAVRTGHARVYDSGFAKHDSFRAAEETARTNGVGLWAQSDPDNSTSIRNRAVDDLFFPRAASVRTTGGAIDPSRVPVTAASTTNQTLDGGVSYADIPLVGVDESARTAVVGAELVDESYESAEGYAVDTSTYENFVFLTNLADSLSSNAGDILVDGGHGQFSSDFGLSVEDTAYYMRYLEGQDIGLEGVNDITASNLDGARALVITSPADAYTQGERDAVASFAANGGAVVLVGSGWASTDARTNLNDVAAAVGTDLRVNADSLTDDTNNVGGDAQVITTTDFDTSFPLFDAYDGSTGDGGSGGADVVVSQIHEDAAGNDNSNLNDEYVVFENQGTAAADVTGWEVQDEVGKTYTFGSFTLDAGATVTLHTGSGTDTDTDLYWGKGGAVWNNGGDTVYLYDASGTLVTSTSY
;
A
#
# COMPACT_ATOMS: atom_id res chain seq x y z
N MET A 1 4.51 -9.35 12.39
CA MET A 1 5.39 -8.26 11.92
C MET A 1 4.52 -7.51 10.95
N GLN A 2 3.79 -6.54 11.47
CA GLN A 2 2.82 -5.79 10.67
C GLN A 2 3.63 -4.94 9.69
N ARG A 3 3.48 -5.20 8.38
CA ARG A 3 4.25 -4.59 7.30
C ARG A 3 3.94 -3.10 7.09
N ARG A 4 3.02 -2.52 7.89
CA ARG A 4 2.49 -1.14 7.71
C ARG A 4 2.37 -0.27 8.97
N THR A 5 2.71 -0.73 10.18
CA THR A 5 2.42 0.04 11.42
C THR A 5 3.19 1.36 11.58
N PHE A 6 3.90 1.85 10.56
CA PHE A 6 4.64 3.12 10.61
C PHE A 6 3.88 4.32 10.03
N ILE A 7 2.85 4.14 9.19
CA ILE A 7 2.18 5.29 8.51
C ILE A 7 1.20 6.04 9.44
N GLY A 8 0.73 5.41 10.52
CA GLY A 8 -0.31 5.98 11.41
C GLY A 8 0.07 7.22 12.24
N ALA A 9 1.34 7.64 12.26
CA ALA A 9 1.77 8.82 13.04
C ALA A 9 1.74 10.15 12.27
N LEU A 10 1.48 10.14 10.95
CA LEU A 10 1.60 11.32 10.07
C LEU A 10 0.46 12.36 10.18
N ALA A 11 -0.65 12.07 10.88
CA ALA A 11 -1.86 12.90 10.80
C ALA A 11 -1.82 14.25 11.56
N ALA A 12 -0.70 14.60 12.23
CA ALA A 12 -0.69 15.70 13.18
C ALA A 12 0.40 16.77 12.98
N ALA A 13 0.84 17.06 11.75
CA ALA A 13 1.55 18.33 11.48
C ALA A 13 1.50 18.70 9.99
N SER A 14 0.61 19.62 9.60
CA SER A 14 0.77 20.31 8.33
C SER A 14 0.54 21.82 8.42
N ALA A 15 1.47 22.50 7.75
CA ALA A 15 1.29 23.73 6.97
C ALA A 15 1.21 25.07 7.71
N THR A 16 2.38 25.66 7.98
CA THR A 16 2.62 27.08 7.65
C THR A 16 4.06 27.30 7.20
N GLY A 17 4.29 27.68 5.93
CA GLY A 17 5.57 28.31 5.55
C GLY A 17 6.11 28.12 4.13
N LEU A 18 5.29 28.09 3.07
CA LEU A 18 5.82 28.14 1.69
C LEU A 18 6.48 29.50 1.40
N SER A 19 7.82 29.53 1.40
CA SER A 19 8.62 30.59 0.77
C SER A 19 9.17 30.09 -0.56
N THR A 20 8.75 30.77 -1.62
CA THR A 20 9.13 30.61 -3.02
C THR A 20 10.65 30.50 -3.26
N ARG A 21 11.13 29.37 -3.79
CA ARG A 21 12.17 29.29 -4.83
C ARG A 21 11.94 28.08 -5.75
N ALA A 22 11.22 28.31 -6.83
CA ALA A 22 11.30 27.45 -8.00
C ALA A 22 12.57 27.77 -8.80
N ALA A 23 13.15 26.70 -9.37
CA ALA A 23 14.23 26.67 -10.36
C ALA A 23 15.67 26.78 -9.83
N GLU A 24 16.20 25.64 -9.36
CA GLU A 24 17.45 25.03 -9.83
C GLU A 24 17.61 23.63 -9.17
N ARG A 25 16.78 22.65 -9.55
CA ARG A 25 17.15 21.23 -9.40
C ARG A 25 18.21 20.95 -10.46
N VAL A 26 19.46 21.11 -10.06
CA VAL A 26 20.61 20.61 -10.80
C VAL A 26 20.74 19.16 -10.37
N THR A 27 20.39 18.23 -11.26
CA THR A 27 20.98 16.87 -11.27
C THR A 27 22.45 16.98 -10.87
N ALA A 28 22.91 16.17 -9.91
CA ALA A 28 24.29 16.08 -9.47
C ALA A 28 25.25 16.40 -10.63
N ALA A 29 26.12 17.38 -10.39
CA ALA A 29 27.12 17.75 -11.36
C ALA A 29 28.09 16.56 -11.52
N SER A 30 27.77 15.62 -12.41
CA SER A 30 28.54 14.43 -12.81
C SER A 30 29.88 14.28 -12.07
N GLY A 31 29.88 13.56 -10.94
CA GLY A 31 31.07 13.28 -10.11
C GLY A 31 30.97 13.64 -8.62
N GLN A 32 29.78 13.91 -8.06
CA GLN A 32 29.57 14.09 -6.61
C GLN A 32 28.52 13.10 -6.09
N LEU A 33 28.61 12.75 -4.80
CA LEU A 33 27.62 11.92 -4.10
C LEU A 33 26.24 12.58 -4.16
N ASP A 34 25.19 11.76 -4.27
CA ASP A 34 23.82 12.24 -4.42
C ASP A 34 23.17 12.63 -3.08
N SER A 35 23.37 11.84 -2.03
CA SER A 35 22.84 12.09 -0.68
C SER A 35 23.63 11.26 0.34
N LEU A 36 23.35 11.43 1.64
CA LEU A 36 23.86 10.60 2.74
C LEU A 36 22.72 10.21 3.67
N ALA A 37 22.75 8.99 4.22
CA ALA A 37 21.81 8.53 5.23
C ALA A 37 22.48 8.47 6.61
N PHE A 38 21.85 9.09 7.60
CA PHE A 38 22.32 9.18 8.98
C PHE A 38 21.39 8.39 9.90
N ASP A 39 21.66 7.10 10.09
CA ASP A 39 20.88 6.27 11.01
C ASP A 39 21.17 6.68 12.46
N SER A 40 20.12 6.99 13.22
CA SER A 40 20.18 7.23 14.67
C SER A 40 21.25 8.26 15.04
N THR A 41 21.19 9.44 14.40
CA THR A 41 22.20 10.50 14.52
C THR A 41 21.86 11.50 15.60
N SER A 42 22.89 11.95 16.33
CA SER A 42 22.87 13.20 17.08
C SER A 42 23.23 14.38 16.16
N SER A 43 22.88 15.59 16.58
CA SER A 43 23.39 16.82 16.00
C SER A 43 24.66 17.28 16.70
N LEU A 44 25.30 18.33 16.18
CA LEU A 44 26.47 18.95 16.81
C LEU A 44 26.08 20.28 17.47
N VAL A 45 26.77 20.69 18.54
CA VAL A 45 26.57 21.97 19.25
C VAL A 45 27.89 22.73 19.38
N ASP A 46 27.84 24.03 19.71
CA ASP A 46 29.04 24.84 19.92
C ASP A 46 29.77 24.47 21.22
N GLU A 47 30.95 25.06 21.48
CA GLU A 47 31.75 24.74 22.66
C GLU A 47 31.07 25.07 24.01
N THR A 48 29.96 25.81 23.97
CA THR A 48 29.14 26.19 25.12
C THR A 48 27.90 25.31 25.30
N GLY A 49 27.62 24.41 24.36
CA GLY A 49 26.37 23.65 24.28
C GLY A 49 25.22 24.46 23.68
N GLY A 50 25.51 25.44 22.82
CA GLY A 50 24.53 26.19 22.04
C GLY A 50 24.48 25.75 20.57
N GLU A 51 23.63 26.40 19.77
CA GLU A 51 23.52 26.11 18.33
C GLU A 51 24.85 26.39 17.60
N LEU A 52 25.43 25.36 16.97
CA LEU A 52 26.61 25.46 16.13
C LEU A 52 26.20 26.04 14.76
N THR A 53 26.57 27.29 14.52
CA THR A 53 26.20 28.03 13.29
C THR A 53 27.40 28.45 12.44
N ASP A 54 28.62 28.12 12.85
CA ASP A 54 29.82 28.45 12.09
C ASP A 54 30.01 27.47 10.92
N SER A 55 29.49 27.85 9.75
CA SER A 55 29.65 27.09 8.50
C SER A 55 31.10 26.84 8.07
N SER A 56 32.11 27.47 8.69
CA SER A 56 33.51 27.18 8.35
C SER A 56 34.01 25.86 8.92
N VAL A 57 33.30 25.28 9.89
CA VAL A 57 33.60 23.95 10.46
C VAL A 57 32.54 22.90 10.11
N ILE A 58 31.36 23.28 9.64
CA ILE A 58 30.26 22.33 9.35
C ILE A 58 30.37 21.81 7.92
N ALA A 59 30.44 20.48 7.74
CA ALA A 59 30.51 19.83 6.45
C ALA A 59 29.15 19.38 5.91
N VAL A 60 28.23 18.93 6.78
CA VAL A 60 26.91 18.40 6.41
C VAL A 60 25.86 18.92 7.37
N TRP A 61 24.71 19.34 6.84
CA TRP A 61 23.50 19.65 7.61
C TRP A 61 22.42 18.59 7.34
N ALA A 62 21.46 18.47 8.25
CA ALA A 62 20.21 17.79 7.96
C ALA A 62 19.33 18.65 7.04
N GLU A 63 18.36 18.02 6.37
CA GLU A 63 17.35 18.72 5.57
C GLU A 63 16.55 19.73 6.40
N ASP A 64 16.01 20.77 5.74
CA ASP A 64 15.14 21.77 6.38
C ASP A 64 13.85 21.15 6.99
N THR A 65 13.50 19.93 6.60
CA THR A 65 12.37 19.16 7.14
C THR A 65 12.70 18.41 8.43
N ALA A 66 13.98 18.25 8.76
CA ALA A 66 14.42 17.54 9.93
C ALA A 66 14.18 18.37 11.21
N THR A 67 13.96 17.66 12.31
CA THR A 67 13.85 18.23 13.65
C THR A 67 14.71 17.42 14.61
N ASN A 68 15.21 18.04 15.68
CA ASN A 68 15.86 17.31 16.74
C ASN A 68 15.04 17.29 18.04
N ALA A 69 15.15 16.21 18.80
CA ALA A 69 14.41 15.99 20.04
C ALA A 69 15.29 15.45 21.15
N ASP A 70 14.89 15.74 22.39
CA ASP A 70 15.35 15.07 23.62
C ASP A 70 14.52 13.80 23.79
N SER A 71 14.99 12.69 23.21
CA SER A 71 14.22 11.44 23.11
C SER A 71 14.17 10.67 24.44
N ASP A 72 15.14 10.87 25.33
CA ASP A 72 15.13 10.24 26.67
C ASP A 72 14.45 11.10 27.77
N GLY A 73 14.31 12.41 27.53
CA GLY A 73 13.63 13.36 28.39
C GLY A 73 14.43 13.81 29.62
N ALA A 74 15.77 13.66 29.62
CA ALA A 74 16.67 14.07 30.68
C ALA A 74 16.93 15.59 30.71
N GLY A 75 16.66 16.30 29.61
CA GLY A 75 16.74 17.76 29.52
C GLY A 75 18.15 18.31 29.30
N ASP A 76 19.05 17.50 28.75
CA ASP A 76 20.43 17.82 28.37
C ASP A 76 20.63 18.02 26.85
N ALA A 77 19.63 17.71 26.03
CA ALA A 77 19.60 18.05 24.62
C ALA A 77 19.51 19.57 24.36
N THR A 78 20.26 20.05 23.37
CA THR A 78 20.06 21.39 22.80
C THR A 78 19.13 21.31 21.61
N LEU A 79 17.92 21.85 21.72
CA LEU A 79 16.98 21.89 20.60
C LEU A 79 17.30 23.07 19.67
N TYR A 80 17.49 22.77 18.39
CA TYR A 80 17.69 23.77 17.35
C TYR A 80 16.36 24.48 17.06
N GLY A 81 16.41 25.79 16.84
CA GLY A 81 15.21 26.52 16.41
C GLY A 81 14.83 26.21 14.96
N ASP A 82 13.53 26.28 14.63
CA ASP A 82 12.91 25.98 13.31
C ASP A 82 13.52 26.67 12.06
N SER A 83 14.51 27.55 12.21
CA SER A 83 15.16 28.28 11.11
C SER A 83 16.69 28.19 11.13
N VAL A 84 17.22 27.31 11.99
CA VAL A 84 18.66 27.08 12.15
C VAL A 84 18.94 25.67 11.64
N PRO A 85 19.73 25.53 10.55
CA PRO A 85 20.11 24.23 10.03
C PRO A 85 20.82 23.38 11.08
N ILE A 86 20.45 22.10 11.17
CA ILE A 86 20.98 21.16 12.15
C ILE A 86 22.28 20.55 11.60
N PRO A 87 23.46 20.78 12.21
CA PRO A 87 24.72 20.22 11.72
C PRO A 87 24.88 18.75 12.12
N LEU A 88 25.24 17.90 11.16
CA LEU A 88 25.46 16.46 11.35
C LEU A 88 26.94 16.06 11.29
N VAL A 89 27.76 16.84 10.57
CA VAL A 89 29.21 16.60 10.47
C VAL A 89 29.97 17.92 10.61
N ALA A 90 31.00 17.94 11.44
CA ALA A 90 31.94 19.05 11.57
C ALA A 90 33.39 18.59 11.43
N SER A 91 34.26 19.48 10.98
CA SER A 91 35.69 19.25 10.78
C SER A 91 36.49 20.50 11.16
N GLU A 92 37.41 20.34 12.11
CA GLU A 92 38.26 21.42 12.63
C GLU A 92 39.60 20.84 13.13
N ASP A 93 40.70 21.50 12.77
CA ASP A 93 42.04 21.24 13.31
C ASP A 93 42.47 19.75 13.34
N GLY A 94 42.15 18.99 12.29
CA GLY A 94 42.49 17.56 12.18
C GLY A 94 41.57 16.63 12.96
N VAL A 95 40.39 17.11 13.35
CA VAL A 95 39.34 16.31 14.00
C VAL A 95 38.06 16.44 13.20
N VAL A 96 37.46 15.31 12.84
CA VAL A 96 36.14 15.25 12.20
C VAL A 96 35.16 14.59 13.17
N GLY A 97 34.07 15.30 13.49
CA GLY A 97 32.97 14.79 14.29
C GLY A 97 31.78 14.44 13.41
N LEU A 98 31.23 13.25 13.60
CA LEU A 98 30.06 12.72 12.89
C LEU A 98 29.00 12.32 13.91
N GLY A 99 27.77 12.79 13.75
CA GLY A 99 26.66 12.52 14.67
C GLY A 99 26.21 11.05 14.71
N SER A 100 26.67 10.22 13.78
CA SER A 100 26.36 8.78 13.74
C SER A 100 27.52 7.94 13.20
N ILE A 101 27.40 6.62 13.36
CA ILE A 101 28.15 5.67 12.56
C ILE A 101 27.54 5.57 11.16
N LEU A 102 28.34 5.81 10.12
CA LEU A 102 27.87 5.84 8.74
C LEU A 102 28.14 4.55 7.95
N VAL A 103 28.86 3.60 8.57
CA VAL A 103 29.47 2.47 7.86
C VAL A 103 29.34 1.14 8.60
N GLU A 104 28.29 1.00 9.42
CA GLU A 104 27.94 -0.29 10.02
C GLU A 104 27.61 -1.33 8.93
N ASP A 105 27.96 -2.59 9.17
CA ASP A 105 27.62 -3.69 8.28
C ASP A 105 26.10 -3.80 8.10
N GLY A 106 25.66 -3.91 6.85
CA GLY A 106 24.23 -3.96 6.50
C GLY A 106 23.57 -2.60 6.27
N MET A 107 24.31 -1.49 6.31
CA MET A 107 23.84 -0.19 5.84
C MET A 107 23.52 -0.21 4.34
N ASP A 108 22.63 0.68 3.90
CA ASP A 108 22.31 0.82 2.48
C ASP A 108 23.38 1.68 1.77
N TRP A 109 24.28 1.01 1.08
CA TRP A 109 25.37 1.63 0.32
C TRP A 109 24.90 2.51 -0.85
N GLN A 110 23.60 2.52 -1.20
CA GLN A 110 23.07 3.45 -2.22
C GLN A 110 23.15 4.93 -1.82
N TYR A 111 23.30 5.23 -0.53
CA TYR A 111 23.50 6.60 -0.05
C TYR A 111 24.98 6.99 0.03
N GLY A 112 25.91 6.21 -0.50
CA GLY A 112 27.33 6.58 -0.63
C GLY A 112 28.05 6.91 0.69
N SER A 113 27.53 6.46 1.83
CA SER A 113 28.09 6.76 3.16
C SER A 113 29.52 6.23 3.35
N GLU A 114 29.81 5.06 2.78
CA GLU A 114 31.16 4.48 2.71
C GLU A 114 32.10 5.29 1.83
N GLU A 115 31.59 5.83 0.73
CA GLU A 115 32.35 6.68 -0.17
C GLU A 115 32.69 8.01 0.48
N PHE A 116 31.71 8.62 1.15
CA PHE A 116 31.88 9.83 1.95
C PHE A 116 32.92 9.64 3.03
N LEU A 117 32.82 8.61 3.87
CA LEU A 117 33.79 8.41 4.94
C LEU A 117 35.21 8.17 4.40
N LEU A 118 35.35 7.46 3.28
CA LEU A 118 36.65 7.28 2.64
C LEU A 118 37.17 8.57 1.97
N ASN A 119 36.29 9.41 1.38
CA ASN A 119 36.64 10.75 0.91
C ASN A 119 37.19 11.62 2.06
N VAL A 120 36.53 11.58 3.21
CA VAL A 120 36.96 12.28 4.44
C VAL A 120 38.34 11.78 4.86
N TRP A 121 38.57 10.46 4.89
CA TRP A 121 39.89 9.90 5.21
C TRP A 121 40.97 10.32 4.20
N ASP A 122 40.65 10.36 2.91
CA ASP A 122 41.59 10.77 1.87
C ASP A 122 41.96 12.26 2.01
N ALA A 123 40.99 13.11 2.36
CA ALA A 123 41.19 14.54 2.54
C ALA A 123 41.99 14.86 3.81
N GLU A 124 41.69 14.20 4.92
CA GLU A 124 42.26 14.51 6.24
C GLU A 124 43.54 13.73 6.57
N VAL A 125 43.73 12.54 5.97
CA VAL A 125 44.87 11.64 6.25
C VAL A 125 45.73 11.42 5.01
N GLY A 126 45.10 11.17 3.86
CA GLY A 126 45.78 10.88 2.59
C GLY A 126 46.39 9.47 2.47
N GLY A 127 46.06 8.57 3.39
CA GLY A 127 46.50 7.17 3.43
C GLY A 127 47.42 6.84 4.61
N GLY A 128 47.40 5.59 5.09
CA GLY A 128 48.23 5.17 6.21
C GLY A 128 47.57 4.16 7.14
N THR A 129 48.03 4.11 8.38
CA THR A 129 47.46 3.25 9.44
C THR A 129 46.33 3.98 10.15
N VAL A 130 45.14 3.38 10.21
CA VAL A 130 44.01 3.88 10.99
C VAL A 130 43.75 2.95 12.16
N LEU A 131 43.81 3.46 13.38
CA LEU A 131 43.47 2.69 14.57
C LEU A 131 41.99 2.84 14.89
N TRP A 132 41.27 1.74 15.01
CA TRP A 132 39.91 1.71 15.56
C TRP A 132 39.99 1.45 17.06
N ASP A 133 39.56 2.39 17.88
CA ASP A 133 39.60 2.22 19.34
C ASP A 133 38.57 1.18 19.80
N GLU A 134 39.04 0.18 20.55
CA GLU A 134 38.21 -0.81 21.26
C GLU A 134 38.60 -0.88 22.75
N SER A 135 39.31 0.14 23.26
CA SER A 135 39.85 0.16 24.62
C SER A 135 38.92 0.78 25.67
N HIS A 136 37.87 1.49 25.26
CA HIS A 136 36.97 2.22 26.16
C HIS A 136 35.51 1.73 26.13
N GLY A 137 35.27 0.51 25.66
CA GLY A 137 33.94 -0.10 25.67
C GLY A 137 33.05 0.40 24.54
N GLN A 138 33.65 0.67 23.38
CA GLN A 138 32.95 1.05 22.16
C GLN A 138 31.83 0.07 21.82
N TYR A 139 30.66 0.62 21.50
CA TYR A 139 29.55 -0.17 20.96
C TYR A 139 29.91 -0.69 19.55
N TYR A 140 30.40 0.21 18.68
CA TYR A 140 30.84 -0.11 17.33
C TYR A 140 32.34 -0.48 17.31
N THR A 141 32.60 -1.77 17.11
CA THR A 141 33.96 -2.31 17.02
C THR A 141 34.37 -2.44 15.56
N LEU A 142 35.66 -2.68 15.26
CA LEU A 142 36.08 -2.88 13.86
C LEU A 142 35.34 -4.07 13.21
N SER A 143 34.89 -5.02 14.03
CA SER A 143 34.12 -6.18 13.56
C SER A 143 32.67 -5.90 13.17
N THR A 144 32.10 -4.75 13.56
CA THR A 144 30.74 -4.33 13.17
C THR A 144 30.72 -3.47 11.92
N VAL A 145 31.91 -3.12 11.39
CA VAL A 145 32.11 -2.30 10.17
C VAL A 145 33.02 -3.05 9.18
N SER A 146 32.93 -4.38 9.15
CA SER A 146 33.87 -5.25 8.44
C SER A 146 33.82 -5.07 6.91
N GLU A 147 32.69 -4.67 6.35
CA GLU A 147 32.52 -4.31 4.94
C GLU A 147 33.33 -3.06 4.60
N PHE A 148 33.15 -1.99 5.37
CA PHE A 148 33.93 -0.76 5.21
C PHE A 148 35.41 -0.96 5.50
N HIS A 149 35.77 -1.77 6.51
CA HIS A 149 37.16 -2.14 6.77
C HIS A 149 37.80 -2.75 5.51
N THR A 150 37.14 -3.72 4.90
CA THR A 150 37.62 -4.35 3.66
C THR A 150 37.69 -3.35 2.51
N TYR A 151 36.69 -2.47 2.38
CA TYR A 151 36.66 -1.40 1.39
C TYR A 151 37.83 -0.42 1.54
N ALA A 152 38.11 0.03 2.76
CA ALA A 152 39.21 0.93 3.07
C ALA A 152 40.59 0.27 2.81
N GLU A 153 40.78 -1.00 3.19
CA GLU A 153 42.01 -1.74 2.89
C GLU A 153 42.25 -1.90 1.39
N ASN A 154 41.20 -2.18 0.62
CA ASN A 154 41.27 -2.25 -0.84
C ASN A 154 41.61 -0.89 -1.48
N ASN A 155 41.31 0.20 -0.77
CA ASN A 155 41.66 1.57 -1.15
C ASN A 155 42.99 2.06 -0.54
N GLY A 156 43.75 1.19 0.12
CA GLY A 156 45.15 1.45 0.49
C GLY A 156 45.41 1.85 1.94
N TYR A 157 44.40 1.76 2.80
CA TYR A 157 44.56 1.93 4.25
C TYR A 157 44.99 0.62 4.93
N ASP A 158 45.61 0.74 6.10
CA ASP A 158 45.88 -0.36 7.04
C ASP A 158 45.04 -0.10 8.30
N VAL A 159 43.87 -0.73 8.40
CA VAL A 159 42.92 -0.47 9.49
C VAL A 159 43.06 -1.55 10.56
N GLN A 160 43.30 -1.14 11.80
CA GLN A 160 43.62 -2.04 12.90
C GLN A 160 42.83 -1.70 14.15
N ALA A 161 42.18 -2.69 14.75
CA ALA A 161 41.61 -2.54 16.08
C ALA A 161 42.73 -2.43 17.13
N THR A 162 42.58 -1.54 18.11
CA THR A 162 43.46 -1.46 19.28
C THR A 162 42.69 -1.53 20.59
N THR A 163 43.21 -2.30 21.54
CA THR A 163 42.72 -2.32 22.93
C THR A 163 43.69 -1.60 23.87
N ASN A 164 44.66 -0.84 23.34
CA ASN A 164 45.65 -0.10 24.11
C ASN A 164 46.11 1.14 23.33
N LEU A 165 45.19 2.08 23.14
CA LEU A 165 45.35 3.23 22.26
C LEU A 165 46.68 3.97 22.52
N SER A 166 46.98 4.32 23.78
CA SER A 166 48.22 5.00 24.18
C SER A 166 49.51 4.33 23.69
N ALA A 167 49.55 2.99 23.65
CA ALA A 167 50.74 2.27 23.22
C ALA A 167 50.92 2.26 21.70
N ASP A 168 49.82 2.39 20.97
CA ASP A 168 49.77 2.18 19.52
C ASP A 168 49.67 3.50 18.73
N LEU A 169 49.32 4.63 19.36
CA LEU A 169 49.25 5.96 18.73
C LEU A 169 50.48 6.31 17.88
N SER A 170 51.68 5.91 18.32
CA SER A 170 52.93 6.22 17.61
C SER A 170 53.08 5.54 16.23
N THR A 171 52.22 4.58 15.91
CA THR A 171 52.19 3.89 14.61
C THR A 171 51.00 4.27 13.74
N ALA A 172 50.11 5.12 14.25
CA ALA A 172 48.89 5.55 13.59
C ALA A 172 49.10 6.84 12.79
N ASP A 173 48.38 6.98 11.70
CA ASP A 173 48.17 8.25 11.00
C ASP A 173 46.80 8.85 11.35
N ALA A 174 45.82 8.00 11.70
CA ALA A 174 44.54 8.44 12.25
C ALA A 174 43.97 7.47 13.30
N VAL A 175 43.00 7.95 14.08
CA VAL A 175 42.25 7.17 15.07
C VAL A 175 40.76 7.38 14.89
N VAL A 176 40.00 6.29 14.86
CA VAL A 176 38.54 6.30 14.95
C VAL A 176 38.13 6.00 16.40
N ILE A 177 37.30 6.86 16.97
CA ILE A 177 36.67 6.69 18.28
C ILE A 177 35.17 6.78 18.07
N THR A 178 34.48 5.67 18.27
CA THR A 178 33.01 5.63 18.32
C THR A 178 32.54 5.79 19.76
N SER A 179 31.31 6.26 19.99
CA SER A 179 30.68 6.46 21.32
C SER A 179 31.24 5.49 22.38
N PRO A 180 32.03 6.01 23.35
CA PRO A 180 32.79 5.18 24.28
C PRO A 180 32.02 4.99 25.60
N GLY A 181 31.80 3.72 25.98
CA GLY A 181 31.13 3.36 27.24
C GLY A 181 31.89 3.70 28.52
N SER A 182 33.12 4.20 28.41
CA SER A 182 33.90 4.69 29.53
C SER A 182 34.73 5.91 29.17
N SER A 183 34.96 6.79 30.15
CA SER A 183 35.73 8.01 29.96
C SER A 183 37.22 7.75 29.78
N PHE A 184 37.83 8.50 28.86
CA PHE A 184 39.28 8.60 28.72
C PHE A 184 39.89 9.29 29.94
N THR A 185 40.99 8.75 30.43
CA THR A 185 41.78 9.40 31.48
C THR A 185 42.40 10.70 30.96
N THR A 186 42.73 11.62 31.88
CA THR A 186 43.46 12.85 31.53
C THR A 186 44.79 12.59 30.82
N ALA A 187 45.44 11.44 31.06
CA ALA A 187 46.67 11.09 30.37
C ALA A 187 46.40 10.72 28.91
N GLU A 188 45.42 9.86 28.65
CA GLU A 188 45.02 9.46 27.29
C GLU A 188 44.56 10.65 26.47
N ARG A 189 43.76 11.57 27.03
CA ARG A 189 43.35 12.78 26.31
C ARG A 189 44.51 13.71 25.98
N GLY A 190 45.49 13.82 26.88
CA GLY A 190 46.72 14.55 26.60
C GLY A 190 47.55 13.91 25.48
N GLU A 191 47.58 12.58 25.41
CA GLU A 191 48.25 11.84 24.33
C GLU A 191 47.53 11.99 22.98
N LEU A 192 46.19 12.02 22.97
CA LEU A 192 45.39 12.33 21.79
C LEU A 192 45.61 13.77 21.30
N ALA A 193 45.68 14.73 22.23
CA ALA A 193 45.99 16.12 21.89
C ALA A 193 47.41 16.27 21.32
N ASP A 194 48.41 15.58 21.89
CA ASP A 194 49.77 15.55 21.35
C ASP A 194 49.80 14.87 19.97
N PHE A 195 49.03 13.79 19.76
CA PHE A 195 48.90 13.11 18.47
C PHE A 195 48.36 14.03 17.37
N VAL A 196 47.28 14.77 17.63
CA VAL A 196 46.72 15.74 16.68
C VAL A 196 47.71 16.89 16.43
N ALA A 197 48.36 17.40 17.47
CA ALA A 197 49.37 18.46 17.34
C ALA A 197 50.59 18.03 16.50
N ASP A 198 50.90 16.73 16.49
CA ASP A 198 51.96 16.12 15.68
C ASP A 198 51.49 15.75 14.25
N GLY A 199 50.23 16.05 13.90
CA GLY A 199 49.66 15.93 12.56
C GLY A 199 48.85 14.65 12.33
N GLY A 200 48.50 13.91 13.38
CA GLY A 200 47.53 12.82 13.31
C GLY A 200 46.09 13.32 13.26
N THR A 201 45.17 12.48 12.77
CA THR A 201 43.75 12.84 12.61
C THR A 201 42.85 12.02 13.54
N LEU A 202 41.80 12.64 14.11
CA LEU A 202 40.77 11.95 14.87
C LEU A 202 39.43 11.95 14.13
N PHE A 203 38.79 10.78 14.04
CA PHE A 203 37.41 10.61 13.61
C PHE A 203 36.58 10.23 14.83
N LEU A 204 35.67 11.12 15.22
CA LEU A 204 34.81 10.96 16.38
C LEU A 204 33.39 10.69 15.88
N HIS A 205 32.87 9.51 16.15
CA HIS A 205 31.51 9.13 15.81
C HIS A 205 30.67 9.06 17.07
N ASP A 206 29.57 9.79 17.08
CA ASP A 206 28.57 9.72 18.11
C ASP A 206 27.35 8.91 17.66
N GLN A 207 26.25 8.95 18.42
CA GLN A 207 24.98 8.32 18.11
C GLN A 207 23.86 9.04 18.89
N SER A 208 22.60 8.85 18.49
CA SER A 208 21.46 9.47 19.17
C SER A 208 21.26 8.98 20.62
N ASP A 209 20.52 9.77 21.39
CA ASP A 209 20.15 9.51 22.79
C ASP A 209 19.03 8.45 22.95
N TYR A 210 18.60 7.80 21.86
CA TYR A 210 17.50 6.83 21.89
C TYR A 210 17.76 5.69 22.90
N SER A 211 16.84 5.53 23.87
CA SER A 211 16.93 4.59 25.00
C SER A 211 17.99 4.91 26.07
N ASN A 212 18.43 6.16 26.21
CA ASN A 212 19.36 6.63 27.26
C ASN A 212 20.75 5.97 27.10
N TYR A 213 21.29 6.01 25.88
CA TYR A 213 22.67 5.60 25.57
C TYR A 213 23.65 6.77 25.84
N ASP A 214 23.84 7.13 27.12
CA ASP A 214 24.54 8.34 27.57
C ASP A 214 26.09 8.27 27.48
N GLU A 215 26.63 8.10 26.27
CA GLU A 215 28.09 8.06 26.04
C GLU A 215 28.63 9.36 25.43
N THR A 216 27.74 10.27 24.99
CA THR A 216 27.99 11.61 24.45
C THR A 216 28.99 12.40 25.29
N ALA A 217 28.82 12.35 26.62
CA ALA A 217 29.70 13.04 27.57
C ALA A 217 31.13 12.47 27.59
N ASN A 218 31.29 11.15 27.48
CA ASN A 218 32.63 10.53 27.44
C ASN A 218 33.36 10.90 26.15
N LEU A 219 32.63 11.00 25.02
CA LEU A 219 33.18 11.43 23.74
C LEU A 219 33.57 12.91 23.78
N ASN A 220 32.70 13.78 24.30
CA ASN A 220 32.89 15.23 24.38
C ASN A 220 34.07 15.69 25.25
N ASP A 221 34.58 14.83 26.12
CA ASP A 221 35.81 15.07 26.88
C ASP A 221 37.04 15.25 25.97
N VAL A 222 37.07 14.58 24.80
CA VAL A 222 38.15 14.68 23.80
C VAL A 222 38.15 16.06 23.09
N PRO A 223 37.11 16.49 22.35
CA PRO A 223 37.09 17.81 21.71
C PRO A 223 37.24 18.95 22.72
N SER A 224 36.82 18.75 23.98
CA SER A 224 37.07 19.69 25.08
C SER A 224 38.55 19.85 25.45
N GLU A 225 39.33 18.76 25.49
CA GLU A 225 40.77 18.83 25.76
C GLU A 225 41.53 19.47 24.58
N LEU A 226 41.12 19.17 23.35
CA LEU A 226 41.68 19.76 22.12
C LEU A 226 41.28 21.23 21.91
N GLY A 227 40.21 21.69 22.57
CA GLY A 227 39.74 23.07 22.49
C GLY A 227 39.00 23.41 21.21
N LEU A 228 38.33 22.41 20.60
CA LEU A 228 37.53 22.58 19.39
C LEU A 228 36.28 23.43 19.65
N SER A 229 35.73 24.01 18.59
CA SER A 229 34.52 24.84 18.58
C SER A 229 33.21 24.04 18.58
N PHE A 230 33.26 22.73 18.31
CA PHE A 230 32.07 21.87 18.27
C PHE A 230 32.10 20.77 19.35
N ARG A 231 30.92 20.32 19.75
CA ARG A 231 30.64 19.17 20.61
C ARG A 231 29.50 18.35 20.00
N PHE A 232 29.31 17.13 20.48
CA PHE A 232 28.16 16.32 20.16
C PHE A 232 26.98 16.69 21.07
N ASN A 233 25.80 16.78 20.49
CA ASN A 233 24.57 17.03 21.21
C ASN A 233 24.01 15.72 21.76
N ASP A 234 23.27 15.80 22.85
CA ASP A 234 22.61 14.63 23.46
C ASP A 234 21.16 14.59 22.98
N ASP A 235 20.97 14.35 21.68
CA ASP A 235 19.67 14.43 21.00
C ASP A 235 19.51 13.33 19.95
N GLU A 236 18.31 13.26 19.38
CA GLU A 236 18.00 12.47 18.19
C GLU A 236 17.46 13.38 17.10
N VAL A 237 18.10 13.34 15.93
CA VAL A 237 17.59 14.02 14.73
C VAL A 237 16.67 13.07 13.97
N VAL A 238 15.44 13.53 13.72
CA VAL A 238 14.42 12.78 12.99
C VAL A 238 13.90 13.59 11.80
N ASP A 239 13.56 12.92 10.71
CA ASP A 239 12.93 13.51 9.54
C ASP A 239 11.83 12.60 8.98
N THR A 240 10.58 13.04 9.05
CA THR A 240 9.43 12.28 8.53
C THR A 240 9.24 12.40 7.02
N THR A 241 9.95 13.33 6.37
CA THR A 241 9.84 13.64 4.94
C THR A 241 11.02 13.10 4.14
N SER A 242 12.24 13.32 4.61
CA SER A 242 13.47 12.88 3.93
C SER A 242 14.19 11.82 4.76
N ASN A 243 13.85 10.55 4.54
CA ASN A 243 14.44 9.45 5.29
C ASN A 243 14.57 8.14 4.50
N ALA A 244 15.41 7.24 5.01
CA ALA A 244 15.68 5.92 4.45
C ALA A 244 14.78 4.83 5.10
N GLY A 245 13.46 5.02 5.08
CA GLY A 245 12.48 4.01 5.53
C GLY A 245 12.08 4.10 7.01
N GLY A 246 12.60 5.07 7.76
CA GLY A 246 12.21 5.39 9.12
C GLY A 246 12.66 6.80 9.48
N ASP A 247 11.85 7.53 10.26
CA ASP A 247 12.12 8.94 10.61
C ASP A 247 13.45 9.16 11.34
N TYR A 248 13.89 8.18 12.12
CA TYR A 248 15.22 8.11 12.76
C TYR A 248 16.40 7.86 11.81
N LYS A 249 16.15 7.80 10.49
CA LYS A 249 17.18 7.65 9.44
C LYS A 249 17.14 8.81 8.45
N PRO A 250 17.34 10.07 8.89
CA PRO A 250 17.33 11.21 7.99
C PRO A 250 18.30 11.03 6.82
N VAL A 251 17.84 11.42 5.64
CA VAL A 251 18.62 11.45 4.39
C VAL A 251 18.80 12.91 3.99
N THR A 252 19.99 13.29 3.59
CA THR A 252 20.27 14.68 3.19
C THR A 252 21.25 14.81 2.03
N ASP A 253 21.07 15.86 1.22
CA ASP A 253 22.01 16.33 0.20
C ASP A 253 22.58 17.73 0.51
N GLU A 254 22.33 18.26 1.72
CA GLU A 254 22.75 19.59 2.19
C GLU A 254 24.25 19.62 2.56
N PHE A 255 25.07 19.55 1.52
CA PHE A 255 26.53 19.47 1.62
C PHE A 255 27.22 20.84 1.56
N ASN A 256 28.18 21.05 2.46
CA ASN A 256 29.09 22.19 2.35
C ASN A 256 30.24 21.90 1.39
N THR A 257 30.09 22.30 0.13
CA THR A 257 31.12 22.08 -0.92
C THR A 257 32.43 22.86 -0.69
N ALA A 258 32.60 23.56 0.43
CA ALA A 258 33.91 24.07 0.86
C ALA A 258 34.85 22.93 1.32
N PHE A 259 34.29 21.77 1.67
CA PHE A 259 35.01 20.54 2.00
C PHE A 259 35.06 19.62 0.77
N ASP A 260 36.21 18.96 0.57
CA ASP A 260 36.44 18.04 -0.57
C ASP A 260 35.93 16.61 -0.28
N TYR A 261 34.84 16.46 0.49
CA TYR A 261 34.35 15.16 1.01
C TYR A 261 33.33 14.44 0.11
N PHE A 262 32.81 15.10 -0.92
CA PHE A 262 31.60 14.64 -1.62
C PHE A 262 31.87 14.14 -3.02
N THR A 263 33.09 13.67 -3.31
CA THR A 263 33.42 13.17 -4.66
C THR A 263 32.85 11.76 -4.84
N ASP A 264 32.12 11.54 -5.92
CA ASP A 264 31.61 10.23 -6.32
C ASP A 264 32.75 9.29 -6.70
N ARG A 265 32.73 8.05 -6.22
CA ARG A 265 33.73 7.01 -6.47
C ARG A 265 33.03 5.65 -6.64
N ALA A 266 33.80 4.57 -6.75
CA ALA A 266 33.21 3.24 -6.81
C ALA A 266 33.06 2.72 -5.38
N GLY A 267 31.84 2.70 -4.85
CA GLY A 267 31.50 2.21 -3.53
C GLY A 267 31.17 0.72 -3.45
N LEU A 268 30.37 0.37 -2.44
CA LEU A 268 29.85 -0.96 -2.13
C LEU A 268 28.44 -1.20 -2.70
N GLU A 269 27.87 -0.21 -3.40
CA GLU A 269 26.58 -0.32 -4.07
C GLU A 269 26.52 -1.47 -5.10
N LEU A 270 25.32 -2.03 -5.27
CA LEU A 270 25.07 -3.03 -6.29
C LEU A 270 24.68 -2.34 -7.61
N ASP A 271 25.31 -2.75 -8.72
CA ASP A 271 24.95 -2.30 -10.06
C ASP A 271 23.68 -3.04 -10.53
N PRO A 272 22.54 -2.34 -10.72
CA PRO A 272 21.28 -2.97 -11.10
C PRO A 272 21.33 -3.65 -12.47
N SER A 273 22.29 -3.28 -13.32
CA SER A 273 22.47 -3.87 -14.65
C SER A 273 23.29 -5.16 -14.65
N LYS A 274 23.93 -5.50 -13.52
CA LYS A 274 24.85 -6.63 -13.39
C LYS A 274 24.15 -7.87 -12.86
N THR A 275 24.60 -9.03 -13.34
CA THR A 275 24.28 -10.33 -12.74
C THR A 275 25.35 -10.70 -11.73
N TYR A 276 24.92 -11.05 -10.52
CA TYR A 276 25.78 -11.46 -9.43
C TYR A 276 25.70 -12.97 -9.23
N THR A 277 26.84 -13.66 -9.20
CA THR A 277 26.88 -15.11 -8.98
C THR A 277 27.39 -15.40 -7.57
N GLY A 278 26.56 -16.06 -6.75
CA GLY A 278 26.89 -16.39 -5.36
C GLY A 278 26.44 -17.80 -4.96
N GLN A 279 27.03 -18.36 -3.91
CA GLN A 279 26.53 -19.60 -3.31
C GLN A 279 25.57 -19.25 -2.17
N VAL A 280 24.36 -19.81 -2.20
CA VAL A 280 23.37 -19.62 -1.14
C VAL A 280 23.92 -20.19 0.17
N GLN A 281 24.12 -19.32 1.15
CA GLN A 281 24.66 -19.68 2.47
C GLN A 281 23.55 -20.16 3.40
N GLU A 282 22.38 -19.53 3.33
CA GLU A 282 21.24 -19.80 4.20
C GLU A 282 19.93 -19.55 3.44
N VAL A 283 18.92 -20.36 3.73
CA VAL A 283 17.52 -20.14 3.32
C VAL A 283 16.72 -19.90 4.59
N LEU A 284 16.25 -18.66 4.78
CA LEU A 284 15.57 -18.23 6.00
C LEU A 284 14.11 -18.72 6.01
N ASP A 285 13.44 -18.58 4.87
CA ASP A 285 12.08 -19.03 4.58
C ASP A 285 11.89 -19.21 3.05
N GLY A 286 10.64 -19.26 2.58
CA GLY A 286 10.32 -19.54 1.18
C GLY A 286 10.53 -18.35 0.24
N ASP A 287 10.71 -17.13 0.76
CA ASP A 287 10.90 -15.92 -0.02
C ASP A 287 12.14 -15.11 0.38
N THR A 288 12.97 -15.60 1.30
CA THR A 288 14.20 -14.91 1.74
C THR A 288 15.40 -15.84 1.87
N VAL A 289 16.54 -15.45 1.28
CA VAL A 289 17.83 -16.20 1.32
C VAL A 289 19.03 -15.29 1.61
N LYS A 290 20.14 -15.87 2.06
CA LYS A 290 21.44 -15.18 2.20
C LYS A 290 22.43 -15.58 1.12
N VAL A 291 22.94 -14.60 0.38
CA VAL A 291 23.88 -14.83 -0.73
C VAL A 291 24.98 -13.78 -0.71
N PRO A 292 26.27 -14.18 -0.83
CA PRO A 292 27.35 -13.22 -1.00
C PRO A 292 27.29 -12.59 -2.40
N LEU A 293 27.10 -11.27 -2.48
CA LEU A 293 27.12 -10.45 -3.69
C LEU A 293 28.30 -9.47 -3.59
N ASP A 294 29.24 -9.54 -4.54
CA ASP A 294 30.45 -8.68 -4.62
C ASP A 294 31.31 -8.55 -3.35
N GLY A 295 31.16 -9.45 -2.37
CA GLY A 295 31.97 -9.48 -1.15
C GLY A 295 31.14 -9.33 0.12
N THR A 296 29.94 -8.75 0.01
CA THR A 296 28.98 -8.58 1.10
C THR A 296 27.96 -9.72 1.11
N VAL A 297 27.57 -10.20 2.30
CA VAL A 297 26.53 -11.23 2.44
C VAL A 297 25.18 -10.56 2.56
N GLU A 298 24.40 -10.62 1.48
CA GLU A 298 23.12 -9.94 1.38
C GLU A 298 21.95 -10.83 1.78
N ASN A 299 20.95 -10.24 2.46
CA ASN A 299 19.62 -10.82 2.57
C ASN A 299 18.84 -10.47 1.30
N ILE A 300 18.55 -11.49 0.47
CA ILE A 300 17.75 -11.32 -0.74
C ILE A 300 16.30 -11.67 -0.42
N ARG A 301 15.42 -10.67 -0.51
CA ARG A 301 13.96 -10.84 -0.61
C ARG A 301 13.64 -11.17 -2.07
N ILE A 302 13.12 -12.37 -2.26
CA ILE A 302 12.83 -12.94 -3.58
C ILE A 302 11.65 -12.15 -4.16
N LEU A 303 11.93 -11.36 -5.21
CA LEU A 303 11.01 -10.37 -5.74
C LEU A 303 9.74 -11.01 -6.36
N GLY A 304 8.59 -10.36 -6.14
CA GLY A 304 7.32 -10.70 -6.79
C GLY A 304 6.60 -11.92 -6.20
N ILE A 305 7.05 -12.44 -5.06
CA ILE A 305 6.39 -13.55 -4.37
C ILE A 305 6.22 -13.25 -2.89
N ASP A 306 5.20 -13.83 -2.29
CA ASP A 306 5.03 -13.90 -0.85
C ASP A 306 4.67 -15.32 -0.42
N THR A 307 5.28 -15.80 0.65
CA THR A 307 5.00 -17.14 1.19
C THR A 307 4.21 -17.05 2.48
N PRO A 308 3.34 -18.03 2.78
CA PRO A 308 2.62 -18.02 4.05
C PRO A 308 3.59 -17.99 5.24
N GLU A 309 3.18 -17.35 6.31
CA GLU A 309 4.01 -17.16 7.49
C GLU A 309 3.99 -18.39 8.39
N LYS A 310 5.16 -18.75 8.93
CA LYS A 310 5.29 -19.84 9.90
C LYS A 310 4.53 -19.50 11.19
N ALA A 311 4.15 -20.51 11.96
CA ALA A 311 3.49 -20.32 13.26
C ALA A 311 4.24 -19.41 14.25
N THR A 312 5.58 -19.31 14.14
CA THR A 312 6.38 -18.38 14.96
C THR A 312 6.16 -16.91 14.62
N ASN A 313 5.63 -16.63 13.44
CA ASN A 313 5.39 -15.30 12.88
C ASN A 313 3.90 -15.03 12.63
N SER A 314 2.99 -15.79 13.27
CA SER A 314 1.56 -15.76 12.93
C SER A 314 0.87 -14.40 13.03
N GLY A 315 1.43 -13.45 13.79
CA GLY A 315 0.93 -12.07 13.84
C GLY A 315 1.41 -11.18 12.68
N ALA A 316 2.08 -11.74 11.69
CA ALA A 316 2.38 -11.11 10.40
C ALA A 316 1.46 -11.63 9.28
N GLU A 317 0.74 -12.73 9.51
CA GLU A 317 -0.10 -13.36 8.51
C GLU A 317 -1.46 -12.68 8.45
N ARG A 318 -1.93 -12.41 7.23
CA ARG A 318 -3.27 -11.91 6.97
C ARG A 318 -4.01 -12.91 6.10
N VAL A 319 -5.05 -13.53 6.65
CA VAL A 319 -5.78 -14.61 5.97
C VAL A 319 -6.56 -14.06 4.78
N GLU A 320 -6.98 -12.80 4.85
CA GLU A 320 -7.69 -12.09 3.81
C GLU A 320 -6.88 -11.92 2.52
N GLU A 321 -5.55 -12.07 2.53
CA GLU A 321 -4.69 -12.05 1.33
C GLU A 321 -4.69 -13.37 0.54
N TRP A 322 -5.21 -14.45 1.13
CA TRP A 322 -5.18 -15.78 0.54
C TRP A 322 -6.54 -16.15 0.00
N GLU A 323 -6.70 -16.03 -1.33
CA GLU A 323 -7.99 -16.23 -1.98
C GLU A 323 -8.57 -17.61 -1.69
N GLY A 324 -9.80 -17.63 -1.15
CA GLY A 324 -10.54 -18.84 -0.81
C GLY A 324 -9.94 -19.68 0.33
N ILE A 325 -8.92 -19.20 1.04
CA ILE A 325 -8.31 -19.92 2.18
C ILE A 325 -8.57 -19.15 3.47
N GLU A 326 -9.35 -19.73 4.38
CA GLU A 326 -9.69 -19.11 5.67
C GLU A 326 -9.02 -19.76 6.89
N ASP A 327 -8.21 -20.82 6.68
CA ASP A 327 -7.57 -21.57 7.77
C ASP A 327 -6.12 -21.10 8.00
N LEU A 328 -5.93 -20.24 9.00
CA LEU A 328 -4.61 -19.77 9.43
C LEU A 328 -3.64 -20.92 9.78
N SER A 329 -4.13 -22.02 10.34
CA SER A 329 -3.27 -23.16 10.70
C SER A 329 -2.79 -23.94 9.47
N TYR A 330 -3.61 -23.95 8.42
CA TYR A 330 -3.24 -24.48 7.12
C TYR A 330 -2.16 -23.61 6.47
N LEU A 331 -2.33 -22.29 6.44
CA LEU A 331 -1.32 -21.33 5.95
C LEU A 331 0.01 -21.50 6.70
N GLN A 332 -0.01 -21.60 8.03
CA GLN A 332 1.21 -21.85 8.82
C GLN A 332 1.94 -23.15 8.48
N THR A 333 1.18 -24.19 8.13
CA THR A 333 1.75 -25.44 7.64
C THR A 333 2.41 -25.23 6.29
N TRP A 334 1.78 -24.45 5.41
CA TRP A 334 2.34 -24.10 4.11
C TRP A 334 3.54 -23.17 4.18
N GLY A 335 3.63 -22.27 5.16
CA GLY A 335 4.86 -21.50 5.40
C GLY A 335 6.07 -22.38 5.73
N SER A 336 5.83 -23.48 6.45
CA SER A 336 6.86 -24.51 6.70
C SER A 336 7.19 -25.31 5.44
N ASN A 337 6.20 -25.60 4.59
CA ASN A 337 6.40 -26.27 3.31
C ASN A 337 7.18 -25.39 2.33
N ALA A 338 6.85 -24.11 2.21
CA ALA A 338 7.54 -23.13 1.37
C ALA A 338 9.00 -22.97 1.80
N THR A 339 9.27 -22.88 3.10
CA THR A 339 10.64 -22.89 3.64
C THR A 339 11.39 -24.19 3.26
N THR A 340 10.71 -25.33 3.29
CA THR A 340 11.32 -26.62 2.92
C THR A 340 11.62 -26.67 1.42
N PHE A 341 10.69 -26.19 0.59
CA PHE A 341 10.86 -26.07 -0.85
C PHE A 341 12.07 -25.18 -1.20
N GLY A 342 12.17 -23.99 -0.60
CA GLY A 342 13.36 -23.13 -0.77
C GLY A 342 14.65 -23.81 -0.35
N LYS A 343 14.64 -24.58 0.75
CA LYS A 343 15.83 -25.32 1.19
C LYS A 343 16.24 -26.40 0.20
N ASP A 344 15.28 -27.19 -0.28
CA ASP A 344 15.53 -28.26 -1.25
C ASP A 344 16.03 -27.70 -2.59
N GLU A 345 15.50 -26.54 -3.01
CA GLU A 345 15.86 -25.93 -4.29
C GLU A 345 17.09 -25.03 -4.26
N LEU A 346 17.46 -24.42 -3.13
CA LEU A 346 18.50 -23.38 -3.12
C LEU A 346 19.69 -23.68 -2.19
N SER A 347 19.52 -24.47 -1.12
CA SER A 347 20.56 -24.59 -0.09
C SER A 347 21.89 -25.10 -0.64
N GLY A 348 22.94 -24.29 -0.49
CA GLY A 348 24.29 -24.61 -0.94
C GLY A 348 24.46 -24.65 -2.47
N LYS A 349 23.42 -24.34 -3.25
CA LYS A 349 23.54 -24.18 -4.71
C LYS A 349 24.18 -22.84 -5.05
N THR A 350 24.85 -22.79 -6.19
CA THR A 350 25.27 -21.53 -6.80
C THR A 350 24.10 -20.96 -7.59
N VAL A 351 23.80 -19.69 -7.40
CA VAL A 351 22.71 -18.95 -8.03
C VAL A 351 23.24 -17.72 -8.77
N ASP A 352 22.51 -17.29 -9.79
CA ASP A 352 22.66 -15.97 -10.39
C ASP A 352 21.52 -15.08 -9.87
N VAL A 353 21.88 -13.91 -9.37
CA VAL A 353 20.97 -12.88 -8.86
C VAL A 353 20.96 -11.73 -9.86
N THR A 354 19.76 -11.31 -10.26
CA THR A 354 19.53 -10.16 -11.14
C THR A 354 18.42 -9.28 -10.58
N PHE A 355 18.45 -7.99 -10.92
CA PHE A 355 17.48 -7.01 -10.46
C PHE A 355 16.40 -6.76 -11.52
N ASP A 356 15.25 -6.27 -11.06
CA ASP A 356 14.20 -5.81 -11.95
C ASP A 356 14.44 -4.36 -12.37
N SER A 357 13.90 -3.94 -13.51
CA SER A 357 14.06 -2.57 -14.00
C SER A 357 13.05 -1.59 -13.43
N GLU A 358 11.93 -2.09 -12.89
CA GLU A 358 10.82 -1.29 -12.39
C GLU A 358 10.80 -1.23 -10.86
N GLU A 359 11.72 -1.91 -10.18
CA GLU A 359 11.81 -1.99 -8.72
C GLU A 359 13.15 -1.45 -8.22
N PRO A 360 13.20 -0.85 -7.02
CA PRO A 360 14.46 -0.50 -6.39
C PRO A 360 15.29 -1.76 -6.08
N ILE A 361 16.59 -1.59 -5.91
CA ILE A 361 17.49 -2.70 -5.56
C ILE A 361 17.20 -3.21 -4.15
N ARG A 362 16.74 -2.32 -3.25
CA ARG A 362 16.42 -2.67 -1.87
C ARG A 362 15.01 -2.22 -1.50
N ASP A 363 14.39 -2.96 -0.58
CA ASP A 363 13.15 -2.53 0.06
C ASP A 363 13.40 -1.57 1.23
N ALA A 364 12.32 -1.06 1.83
CA ALA A 364 12.37 -0.15 2.99
C ALA A 364 13.05 -0.74 4.24
N TYR A 365 13.34 -2.05 4.27
CA TYR A 365 14.07 -2.72 5.35
C TYR A 365 15.54 -2.97 4.98
N GLY A 366 16.02 -2.46 3.84
CA GLY A 366 17.38 -2.64 3.36
C GLY A 366 17.66 -4.02 2.75
N ARG A 367 16.65 -4.87 2.55
CA ARG A 367 16.84 -6.19 1.93
C ARG A 367 16.95 -6.04 0.42
N VAL A 368 17.84 -6.79 -0.21
CA VAL A 368 18.00 -6.81 -1.66
C VAL A 368 16.79 -7.46 -2.32
N LEU A 369 16.12 -6.76 -3.22
CA LEU A 369 15.06 -7.30 -4.08
C LEU A 369 15.70 -7.97 -5.30
N GLY A 370 15.41 -9.24 -5.55
CA GLY A 370 16.07 -9.95 -6.65
C GLY A 370 15.35 -11.16 -7.23
N TYR A 371 15.67 -11.42 -8.49
CA TYR A 371 15.39 -12.68 -9.17
C TYR A 371 16.51 -13.68 -8.98
N ILE A 372 16.15 -14.91 -8.59
CA ILE A 372 17.11 -15.98 -8.34
C ILE A 372 17.03 -17.03 -9.44
N TYR A 373 18.09 -17.15 -10.23
CA TYR A 373 18.25 -18.20 -11.22
C TYR A 373 19.18 -19.31 -10.70
N TYR A 374 18.74 -20.56 -10.80
CA TYR A 374 19.48 -21.71 -10.28
C TYR A 374 19.44 -22.90 -11.25
N ASP A 375 20.34 -23.86 -11.02
CA ASP A 375 20.41 -25.10 -11.80
C ASP A 375 19.49 -26.16 -11.16
N ALA A 376 18.34 -26.40 -11.80
CA ALA A 376 17.39 -27.46 -11.43
C ALA A 376 17.77 -28.85 -11.99
N GLY A 377 19.03 -29.05 -12.37
CA GLY A 377 19.56 -30.31 -12.92
C GLY A 377 19.82 -30.29 -14.43
N SER A 378 19.68 -29.13 -15.09
CA SER A 378 19.99 -28.93 -16.51
C SER A 378 21.50 -28.80 -16.76
N GLY A 379 22.28 -28.46 -15.72
CA GLY A 379 23.68 -28.08 -15.81
C GLY A 379 23.89 -26.60 -16.12
N SER A 380 22.82 -25.79 -16.13
CA SER A 380 22.82 -24.34 -16.35
C SER A 380 21.86 -23.67 -15.36
N ARG A 381 22.11 -22.41 -14.99
CA ARG A 381 21.25 -21.64 -14.08
C ARG A 381 20.18 -20.89 -14.87
N ASP A 382 19.23 -21.64 -15.41
CA ASP A 382 18.16 -21.12 -16.28
C ASP A 382 16.77 -21.24 -15.66
N THR A 383 16.65 -21.81 -14.46
CA THR A 383 15.38 -21.93 -13.73
C THR A 383 15.20 -20.75 -12.79
N LEU A 384 14.13 -19.98 -12.97
CA LEU A 384 13.76 -18.85 -12.10
C LEU A 384 13.01 -19.39 -10.87
N TYR A 385 13.61 -19.28 -9.69
CA TYR A 385 13.01 -19.76 -8.44
C TYR A 385 11.70 -19.04 -8.12
N ASN A 386 11.64 -17.73 -8.32
CA ASN A 386 10.48 -16.89 -8.02
C ASN A 386 9.20 -17.45 -8.68
N GLU A 387 9.21 -17.60 -10.00
CA GLU A 387 8.08 -18.16 -10.76
C GLU A 387 7.80 -19.63 -10.42
N GLU A 388 8.85 -20.41 -10.13
CA GLU A 388 8.70 -21.83 -9.79
C GLU A 388 8.01 -22.03 -8.42
N ALA A 389 8.27 -21.16 -7.44
CA ALA A 389 7.59 -21.17 -6.14
C ALA A 389 6.07 -20.92 -6.30
N VAL A 390 5.69 -19.95 -7.13
CA VAL A 390 4.29 -19.67 -7.49
C VAL A 390 3.66 -20.84 -8.24
N ARG A 391 4.32 -21.31 -9.31
CA ARG A 391 3.83 -22.40 -10.17
C ARG A 391 3.64 -23.72 -9.42
N THR A 392 4.37 -23.94 -8.34
CA THR A 392 4.26 -25.15 -7.50
C THR A 392 3.38 -24.94 -6.26
N GLY A 393 2.74 -23.77 -6.13
CA GLY A 393 1.80 -23.46 -5.05
C GLY A 393 2.45 -23.36 -3.68
N HIS A 394 3.68 -22.83 -3.61
CA HIS A 394 4.36 -22.53 -2.34
C HIS A 394 4.33 -21.04 -1.98
N ALA A 395 3.98 -20.19 -2.94
CA ALA A 395 3.89 -18.75 -2.80
C ALA A 395 2.67 -18.23 -3.55
N ARG A 396 2.16 -17.07 -3.12
CA ARG A 396 1.31 -16.20 -3.93
C ARG A 396 2.14 -15.19 -4.73
N VAL A 397 1.56 -14.61 -5.76
CA VAL A 397 2.13 -13.39 -6.35
C VAL A 397 2.02 -12.26 -5.33
N TYR A 398 3.06 -11.44 -5.27
CA TYR A 398 3.03 -10.20 -4.51
C TYR A 398 2.95 -9.05 -5.50
N ASP A 399 1.80 -8.40 -5.58
CA ASP A 399 1.44 -7.48 -6.67
C ASP A 399 2.09 -6.09 -6.50
N SER A 400 3.41 -6.05 -6.71
CA SER A 400 4.18 -4.81 -6.91
C SER A 400 4.40 -4.51 -8.40
N GLY A 401 5.07 -3.41 -8.74
CA GLY A 401 5.28 -2.94 -10.13
C GLY A 401 6.23 -3.76 -11.00
N PHE A 402 6.78 -4.88 -10.50
CA PHE A 402 7.85 -5.63 -11.15
C PHE A 402 7.55 -6.12 -12.58
N ALA A 403 8.56 -6.11 -13.46
CA ALA A 403 8.38 -6.37 -14.89
C ALA A 403 7.93 -7.80 -15.26
N LYS A 404 8.02 -8.77 -14.34
CA LYS A 404 7.61 -10.17 -14.55
C LYS A 404 6.22 -10.50 -14.01
N HIS A 405 5.51 -9.52 -13.48
CA HIS A 405 4.24 -9.66 -12.77
C HIS A 405 3.25 -10.58 -13.48
N ASP A 406 2.89 -10.25 -14.72
CA ASP A 406 1.86 -10.97 -15.46
C ASP A 406 2.20 -12.43 -15.74
N SER A 407 3.50 -12.77 -15.87
CA SER A 407 3.93 -14.17 -16.00
C SER A 407 3.69 -14.94 -14.71
N PHE A 408 3.96 -14.32 -13.56
CA PHE A 408 3.78 -14.95 -12.27
C PHE A 408 2.29 -15.07 -11.96
N ARG A 409 1.50 -14.03 -12.23
CA ARG A 409 0.04 -14.07 -12.11
C ARG A 409 -0.58 -15.20 -12.92
N ALA A 410 -0.18 -15.37 -14.19
CA ALA A 410 -0.66 -16.48 -15.01
C ALA A 410 -0.25 -17.87 -14.45
N ALA A 411 0.93 -17.97 -13.83
CA ALA A 411 1.37 -19.18 -13.15
C ALA A 411 0.56 -19.46 -11.88
N GLU A 412 0.20 -18.43 -11.12
CA GLU A 412 -0.65 -18.51 -9.95
C GLU A 412 -2.09 -18.90 -10.28
N GLU A 413 -2.71 -18.26 -11.27
CA GLU A 413 -4.06 -18.60 -11.76
C GLU A 413 -4.12 -20.09 -12.14
N THR A 414 -3.08 -20.57 -12.82
CA THR A 414 -2.94 -22.00 -13.16
C THR A 414 -2.79 -22.87 -11.92
N ALA A 415 -2.04 -22.44 -10.90
CA ALA A 415 -1.86 -23.17 -9.65
C ALA A 415 -3.16 -23.23 -8.83
N ARG A 416 -3.87 -22.10 -8.72
CA ARG A 416 -5.20 -21.97 -8.10
C ARG A 416 -6.22 -22.90 -8.76
N THR A 417 -6.42 -22.75 -10.06
CA THR A 417 -7.38 -23.56 -10.84
C THR A 417 -7.14 -25.07 -10.71
N ASN A 418 -5.88 -25.49 -10.59
CA ASN A 418 -5.53 -26.91 -10.49
C ASN A 418 -5.39 -27.42 -9.04
N GLY A 419 -5.62 -26.57 -8.03
CA GLY A 419 -5.45 -26.90 -6.61
C GLY A 419 -4.02 -27.38 -6.29
N VAL A 420 -3.02 -26.74 -6.89
CA VAL A 420 -1.61 -27.08 -6.72
C VAL A 420 -1.11 -26.48 -5.41
N GLY A 421 -0.41 -27.28 -4.61
CA GLY A 421 0.24 -26.79 -3.41
C GLY A 421 -0.76 -26.27 -2.37
N LEU A 422 -0.52 -25.05 -1.85
CA LEU A 422 -1.37 -24.36 -0.88
C LEU A 422 -2.79 -24.11 -1.42
N TRP A 423 -2.94 -24.02 -2.74
CA TRP A 423 -4.24 -23.81 -3.36
C TRP A 423 -5.17 -25.03 -3.30
N ALA A 424 -4.71 -26.18 -2.79
CA ALA A 424 -5.54 -27.38 -2.63
C ALA A 424 -6.71 -27.21 -1.63
N GLN A 425 -6.69 -26.17 -0.79
CA GLN A 425 -7.81 -25.81 0.10
C GLN A 425 -8.50 -24.50 -0.27
N SER A 426 -8.10 -23.85 -1.38
CA SER A 426 -8.79 -22.66 -1.84
C SER A 426 -10.19 -23.03 -2.33
N ASP A 427 -11.18 -22.33 -1.79
CA ASP A 427 -12.61 -22.50 -2.11
C ASP A 427 -13.33 -21.14 -2.06
N PRO A 428 -13.09 -20.25 -3.05
CA PRO A 428 -13.68 -18.91 -3.09
C PRO A 428 -15.20 -18.93 -2.96
N ASP A 429 -15.88 -19.84 -3.68
CA ASP A 429 -17.35 -20.05 -3.67
C ASP A 429 -17.95 -20.30 -2.27
N ASN A 430 -17.14 -20.82 -1.33
CA ASN A 430 -17.57 -21.11 0.04
C ASN A 430 -16.96 -20.15 1.08
N SER A 431 -16.35 -19.06 0.64
CA SER A 431 -15.79 -18.04 1.53
C SER A 431 -16.91 -17.33 2.30
N THR A 432 -16.59 -16.92 3.51
CA THR A 432 -17.52 -16.26 4.42
C THR A 432 -17.85 -14.88 3.87
N SER A 433 -19.08 -14.72 3.37
CA SER A 433 -19.58 -13.40 2.96
C SER A 433 -19.51 -12.40 4.11
N ILE A 434 -18.86 -11.27 3.86
CA ILE A 434 -18.80 -10.12 4.77
C ILE A 434 -19.57 -8.95 4.15
N ARG A 435 -19.99 -7.98 4.97
CA ARG A 435 -20.40 -6.61 4.57
C ARG A 435 -21.19 -6.50 3.25
N ASN A 436 -22.40 -7.05 3.21
CA ASN A 436 -23.33 -6.88 2.08
C ASN A 436 -24.70 -6.36 2.56
N ARG A 437 -24.74 -5.11 3.02
CA ARG A 437 -25.99 -4.45 3.43
C ARG A 437 -26.29 -3.30 2.45
N ALA A 438 -27.49 -2.73 2.57
CA ALA A 438 -27.79 -1.48 1.88
C ALA A 438 -26.84 -0.37 2.36
N VAL A 439 -26.41 0.48 1.42
CA VAL A 439 -25.49 1.60 1.64
C VAL A 439 -26.27 2.74 2.31
N ASP A 440 -26.19 2.80 3.63
CA ASP A 440 -26.78 3.89 4.42
C ASP A 440 -25.84 5.10 4.56
N ASP A 441 -24.52 4.86 4.56
CA ASP A 441 -23.47 5.86 4.64
C ASP A 441 -22.18 5.40 3.93
N LEU A 442 -21.35 6.38 3.56
CA LEU A 442 -20.05 6.17 2.95
C LEU A 442 -19.00 7.06 3.61
N PHE A 443 -17.76 6.59 3.65
CA PHE A 443 -16.60 7.43 3.96
C PHE A 443 -15.71 7.62 2.73
N PHE A 444 -15.04 8.76 2.64
CA PHE A 444 -14.15 9.13 1.54
C PHE A 444 -12.82 9.64 2.14
N PRO A 445 -11.78 8.80 2.23
CA PRO A 445 -10.49 9.22 2.73
C PRO A 445 -9.80 10.16 1.74
N ARG A 446 -9.15 11.21 2.25
CA ARG A 446 -8.27 12.10 1.47
C ARG A 446 -8.90 12.57 0.15
N ALA A 447 -10.18 12.95 0.20
CA ALA A 447 -10.98 13.11 -1.01
C ALA A 447 -10.63 14.34 -1.86
N ALA A 448 -10.73 14.18 -3.19
CA ALA A 448 -10.92 15.24 -4.18
C ALA A 448 -12.36 15.24 -4.69
N SER A 449 -12.82 16.33 -5.32
CA SER A 449 -14.12 16.33 -6.00
C SER A 449 -14.00 15.96 -7.48
N VAL A 450 -15.15 15.74 -8.13
CA VAL A 450 -15.22 15.41 -9.57
C VAL A 450 -15.67 16.62 -10.37
N ARG A 451 -15.14 16.79 -11.58
CA ARG A 451 -15.56 17.86 -12.50
C ARG A 451 -15.65 17.36 -13.93
N THR A 452 -16.03 18.25 -14.84
CA THR A 452 -15.88 18.02 -16.28
C THR A 452 -14.73 18.85 -16.85
N THR A 453 -14.33 18.53 -18.07
CA THR A 453 -13.44 19.39 -18.87
C THR A 453 -14.01 20.80 -19.06
N GLY A 454 -15.34 20.95 -19.03
CA GLY A 454 -16.07 22.22 -19.21
C GLY A 454 -16.36 23.00 -17.92
N GLY A 455 -16.04 22.46 -16.74
CA GLY A 455 -16.34 23.06 -15.45
C GLY A 455 -17.15 22.12 -14.55
N ALA A 456 -18.20 22.64 -13.92
CA ALA A 456 -19.07 21.84 -13.04
C ALA A 456 -19.72 20.66 -13.78
N ILE A 457 -19.83 19.52 -13.09
CA ILE A 457 -20.61 18.37 -13.55
C ILE A 457 -22.11 18.61 -13.39
N ASP A 458 -22.91 18.05 -14.30
CA ASP A 458 -24.37 18.08 -14.19
C ASP A 458 -24.82 17.14 -13.06
N PRO A 459 -25.71 17.56 -12.14
CA PRO A 459 -26.15 16.73 -11.01
C PRO A 459 -26.75 15.38 -11.42
N SER A 460 -27.33 15.26 -12.62
CA SER A 460 -27.85 13.98 -13.13
C SER A 460 -26.78 12.91 -13.39
N ARG A 461 -25.50 13.24 -13.18
CA ARG A 461 -24.35 12.35 -13.31
C ARG A 461 -23.60 12.17 -11.97
N VAL A 462 -24.18 12.63 -10.86
CA VAL A 462 -23.54 12.67 -9.54
C VAL A 462 -24.33 11.79 -8.56
N PRO A 463 -23.96 10.51 -8.37
CA PRO A 463 -24.65 9.66 -7.41
C PRO A 463 -24.38 10.04 -5.95
N VAL A 464 -23.22 10.63 -5.65
CA VAL A 464 -22.81 10.96 -4.27
C VAL A 464 -22.22 12.37 -4.20
N THR A 465 -22.74 13.17 -3.28
CA THR A 465 -22.20 14.49 -2.92
C THR A 465 -21.66 14.49 -1.50
N ALA A 466 -20.68 15.35 -1.23
CA ALA A 466 -20.18 15.57 0.13
C ALA A 466 -21.25 16.29 0.97
N ALA A 467 -21.18 16.10 2.29
CA ALA A 467 -22.05 16.78 3.22
C ALA A 467 -21.93 18.31 3.09
N SER A 468 -23.02 19.04 3.33
CA SER A 468 -23.03 20.52 3.22
C SER A 468 -22.05 21.27 4.14
N THR A 469 -21.44 20.58 5.12
CA THR A 469 -20.40 21.11 6.02
C THR A 469 -18.98 20.95 5.47
N THR A 470 -18.80 20.20 4.39
CA THR A 470 -17.48 19.88 3.85
C THR A 470 -16.83 21.13 3.27
N ASN A 471 -15.58 21.35 3.68
CA ASN A 471 -14.74 22.43 3.19
C ASN A 471 -13.94 21.95 1.98
N GLN A 472 -13.93 22.77 0.94
CA GLN A 472 -13.14 22.55 -0.27
C GLN A 472 -11.96 23.53 -0.31
N THR A 473 -10.74 23.00 -0.38
CA THR A 473 -9.52 23.79 -0.60
C THR A 473 -9.04 23.59 -2.03
N LEU A 474 -8.97 24.67 -2.81
CA LEU A 474 -8.59 24.59 -4.22
C LEU A 474 -7.08 24.72 -4.42
N ASP A 475 -6.53 23.85 -5.27
CA ASP A 475 -5.22 24.01 -5.93
C ASP A 475 -5.41 24.18 -7.45
N GLY A 476 -6.50 24.87 -7.81
CA GLY A 476 -6.99 25.00 -9.18
C GLY A 476 -8.41 24.45 -9.32
N GLY A 477 -8.84 24.17 -10.55
CA GLY A 477 -10.09 23.46 -10.79
C GLY A 477 -11.37 24.28 -10.54
N VAL A 478 -12.43 23.60 -10.09
CA VAL A 478 -13.80 24.11 -9.97
C VAL A 478 -14.21 24.20 -8.50
N SER A 479 -14.72 25.36 -8.10
CA SER A 479 -15.37 25.52 -6.78
C SER A 479 -16.82 25.07 -6.85
N TYR A 480 -17.27 24.33 -5.84
CA TYR A 480 -18.64 23.84 -5.73
C TYR A 480 -19.38 24.41 -4.52
N ALA A 481 -20.70 24.48 -4.65
CA ALA A 481 -21.59 24.67 -3.51
C ALA A 481 -22.02 23.29 -2.95
N ASP A 482 -22.42 22.39 -3.85
CA ASP A 482 -22.67 20.98 -3.57
C ASP A 482 -21.52 20.19 -4.23
N ILE A 483 -20.65 19.59 -3.41
CA ILE A 483 -19.36 19.03 -3.87
C ILE A 483 -19.58 17.60 -4.36
N PRO A 484 -19.39 17.29 -5.66
CA PRO A 484 -19.55 15.94 -6.19
C PRO A 484 -18.37 15.04 -5.81
N LEU A 485 -18.62 13.94 -5.10
CA LEU A 485 -17.58 12.97 -4.73
C LEU A 485 -17.45 11.84 -5.75
N VAL A 486 -18.52 11.55 -6.48
CA VAL A 486 -18.55 10.53 -7.54
C VAL A 486 -19.24 11.12 -8.76
N GLY A 487 -18.67 10.88 -9.94
CA GLY A 487 -19.26 11.25 -11.22
C GLY A 487 -19.33 10.05 -12.16
N VAL A 488 -20.43 9.91 -12.89
CA VAL A 488 -20.70 8.77 -13.77
C VAL A 488 -20.92 9.20 -15.22
N ASP A 489 -20.33 8.46 -16.15
CA ASP A 489 -20.53 8.54 -17.58
C ASP A 489 -20.90 7.17 -18.14
N GLU A 490 -22.19 6.83 -18.06
CA GLU A 490 -22.71 5.56 -18.56
C GLU A 490 -22.38 5.33 -20.05
N SER A 491 -22.33 6.40 -20.84
CA SER A 491 -22.05 6.32 -22.27
C SER A 491 -20.61 5.90 -22.57
N ALA A 492 -19.68 6.25 -21.67
CA ALA A 492 -18.29 5.84 -21.70
C ALA A 492 -18.00 4.65 -20.76
N ARG A 493 -19.00 4.11 -20.07
CA ARG A 493 -18.86 3.07 -19.02
C ARG A 493 -17.79 3.43 -17.99
N THR A 494 -17.73 4.71 -17.63
CA THR A 494 -16.66 5.25 -16.80
C THR A 494 -17.24 5.93 -15.57
N ALA A 495 -16.64 5.69 -14.41
CA ALA A 495 -16.84 6.48 -13.21
C ALA A 495 -15.54 7.18 -12.80
N VAL A 496 -15.66 8.35 -12.18
CA VAL A 496 -14.59 9.00 -11.43
C VAL A 496 -15.03 9.07 -9.97
N VAL A 497 -14.26 8.47 -9.07
CA VAL A 497 -14.46 8.44 -7.63
C VAL A 497 -13.36 9.28 -7.00
N GLY A 498 -13.72 10.20 -6.10
CA GLY A 498 -12.78 11.17 -5.52
C GLY A 498 -11.86 10.65 -4.42
N ALA A 499 -11.96 9.37 -4.04
CA ALA A 499 -11.22 8.79 -2.91
C ALA A 499 -11.05 7.27 -3.03
N GLU A 500 -10.04 6.74 -2.35
CA GLU A 500 -9.67 5.33 -2.24
C GLU A 500 -10.61 4.58 -1.29
N LEU A 501 -11.81 4.22 -1.76
CA LEU A 501 -12.90 3.73 -0.90
C LEU A 501 -12.62 2.40 -0.18
N VAL A 502 -11.68 1.61 -0.68
CA VAL A 502 -11.44 0.21 -0.27
C VAL A 502 -10.02 -0.04 0.24
N ASP A 503 -9.31 1.04 0.60
CA ASP A 503 -8.00 0.96 1.24
C ASP A 503 -8.10 0.25 2.60
N GLU A 504 -7.36 -0.85 2.74
CA GLU A 504 -7.26 -1.63 3.98
C GLU A 504 -6.68 -0.84 5.15
N SER A 505 -5.94 0.25 4.91
CA SER A 505 -5.37 1.08 5.98
C SER A 505 -6.43 1.66 6.92
N TYR A 506 -7.68 1.73 6.46
CA TYR A 506 -8.84 2.17 7.24
C TYR A 506 -9.54 1.04 8.00
N GLU A 507 -8.97 -0.17 8.02
CA GLU A 507 -9.50 -1.31 8.75
C GLU A 507 -8.98 -1.37 10.18
N SER A 508 -9.87 -1.70 11.12
CA SER A 508 -9.48 -1.82 12.54
C SER A 508 -8.44 -2.92 12.79
N ALA A 509 -8.44 -3.97 11.94
CA ALA A 509 -7.44 -5.03 11.97
C ALA A 509 -6.05 -4.54 11.53
N GLU A 510 -6.00 -3.46 10.75
CA GLU A 510 -4.77 -2.77 10.32
C GLU A 510 -4.30 -1.70 11.30
N GLY A 511 -4.99 -1.58 12.44
CA GLY A 511 -4.65 -0.61 13.47
C GLY A 511 -5.35 0.73 13.30
N TYR A 512 -6.29 0.86 12.36
CA TYR A 512 -7.14 2.04 12.30
C TYR A 512 -7.99 2.14 13.58
N ALA A 513 -8.03 3.33 14.18
CA ALA A 513 -8.59 3.50 15.52
C ALA A 513 -10.13 3.33 15.58
N VAL A 514 -10.79 3.34 14.42
CA VAL A 514 -12.25 3.25 14.29
C VAL A 514 -12.61 2.03 13.47
N ASP A 515 -13.71 1.39 13.84
CA ASP A 515 -14.29 0.30 13.05
C ASP A 515 -15.06 0.89 11.86
N THR A 516 -14.51 0.77 10.65
CA THR A 516 -15.12 1.23 9.40
C THR A 516 -16.00 0.16 8.75
N SER A 517 -16.09 -1.04 9.32
CA SER A 517 -16.93 -2.14 8.80
C SER A 517 -18.43 -1.87 8.81
N THR A 518 -18.84 -0.77 9.43
CA THR A 518 -20.22 -0.28 9.46
C THR A 518 -20.61 0.49 8.20
N TYR A 519 -19.65 1.00 7.45
CA TYR A 519 -19.87 1.66 6.16
C TYR A 519 -19.90 0.63 5.03
N GLU A 520 -20.62 0.92 3.96
CA GLU A 520 -20.81 -0.01 2.82
C GLU A 520 -20.04 0.44 1.58
N ASN A 521 -18.81 0.93 1.76
CA ASN A 521 -17.90 1.31 0.69
C ASN A 521 -17.68 0.18 -0.33
N PHE A 522 -17.60 -1.07 0.15
CA PHE A 522 -17.38 -2.26 -0.69
C PHE A 522 -18.57 -2.52 -1.62
N VAL A 523 -19.79 -2.49 -1.07
CA VAL A 523 -21.04 -2.63 -1.84
C VAL A 523 -21.17 -1.53 -2.87
N PHE A 524 -20.91 -0.27 -2.48
CA PHE A 524 -21.01 0.86 -3.39
C PHE A 524 -20.04 0.73 -4.58
N LEU A 525 -18.77 0.40 -4.33
CA LEU A 525 -17.79 0.24 -5.41
C LEU A 525 -18.17 -0.91 -6.36
N THR A 526 -18.65 -2.03 -5.81
CA THR A 526 -19.07 -3.18 -6.61
C THR A 526 -20.33 -2.90 -7.43
N ASN A 527 -21.35 -2.27 -6.85
CA ASN A 527 -22.53 -1.83 -7.59
C ASN A 527 -22.15 -0.81 -8.69
N LEU A 528 -21.21 0.09 -8.42
CA LEU A 528 -20.73 1.08 -9.39
C LEU A 528 -20.03 0.41 -10.57
N ALA A 529 -19.14 -0.55 -10.30
CA ALA A 529 -18.47 -1.35 -11.32
C ALA A 529 -19.48 -2.17 -12.13
N ASP A 530 -20.44 -2.82 -11.47
CA ASP A 530 -21.44 -3.66 -12.12
C ASP A 530 -22.41 -2.85 -12.99
N SER A 531 -22.94 -1.72 -12.48
CA SER A 531 -23.88 -0.86 -13.22
C SER A 531 -23.33 -0.29 -14.52
N LEU A 532 -22.01 -0.18 -14.65
CA LEU A 532 -21.32 0.31 -15.85
C LEU A 532 -20.87 -0.82 -16.78
N SER A 533 -20.81 -2.05 -16.28
CA SER A 533 -20.31 -3.22 -17.00
C SER A 533 -21.45 -3.96 -17.71
N SER A 534 -21.12 -4.60 -18.83
CA SER A 534 -21.92 -5.70 -19.39
C SER A 534 -21.19 -7.05 -19.31
N ASN A 535 -19.99 -7.05 -18.72
CA ASN A 535 -19.16 -8.21 -18.47
C ASN A 535 -19.36 -8.70 -17.03
N ALA A 536 -19.23 -10.00 -16.83
CA ALA A 536 -19.44 -10.66 -15.53
C ALA A 536 -18.16 -11.22 -14.90
N GLY A 537 -16.98 -10.95 -15.47
CA GLY A 537 -15.71 -11.47 -14.96
C GLY A 537 -15.22 -10.75 -13.69
N ASP A 538 -13.92 -10.84 -13.48
CA ASP A 538 -13.25 -10.30 -12.29
C ASP A 538 -13.13 -8.78 -12.34
N ILE A 539 -12.89 -8.19 -11.17
CA ILE A 539 -12.44 -6.80 -11.05
C ILE A 539 -10.91 -6.80 -11.11
N LEU A 540 -10.36 -5.99 -11.99
CA LEU A 540 -8.91 -5.79 -12.11
C LEU A 540 -8.52 -4.49 -11.42
N VAL A 541 -7.39 -4.50 -10.72
CA VAL A 541 -6.74 -3.31 -10.15
C VAL A 541 -5.41 -3.11 -10.86
N ASP A 542 -5.15 -1.90 -11.34
CA ASP A 542 -3.84 -1.59 -11.89
C ASP A 542 -2.79 -1.46 -10.78
N GLY A 543 -1.83 -2.39 -10.75
CA GLY A 543 -0.66 -2.37 -9.85
C GLY A 543 0.57 -1.72 -10.47
N GLY A 544 0.52 -1.40 -11.77
CA GLY A 544 1.58 -0.74 -12.52
C GLY A 544 1.64 0.78 -12.31
N HIS A 545 2.49 1.43 -13.11
CA HIS A 545 2.59 2.90 -13.23
C HIS A 545 2.82 3.64 -11.89
N GLY A 546 3.58 3.02 -10.99
CA GLY A 546 3.96 3.59 -9.70
C GLY A 546 2.81 3.74 -8.70
N GLN A 547 1.85 2.81 -8.72
CA GLN A 547 0.72 2.79 -7.77
C GLN A 547 1.00 1.97 -6.51
N PHE A 548 1.86 0.96 -6.59
CA PHE A 548 2.29 0.20 -5.42
C PHE A 548 3.03 1.10 -4.41
N SER A 549 2.68 0.99 -3.13
CA SER A 549 3.22 1.82 -2.03
C SER A 549 3.03 3.35 -2.20
N SER A 550 2.09 3.78 -3.03
CA SER A 550 1.74 5.19 -3.16
C SER A 550 0.75 5.64 -2.06
N ASP A 551 0.97 6.81 -1.45
CA ASP A 551 0.06 7.43 -0.46
C ASP A 551 -1.28 7.91 -1.02
N PHE A 552 -1.45 7.81 -2.35
CA PHE A 552 -2.60 8.28 -3.12
C PHE A 552 -3.03 7.27 -4.20
N GLY A 553 -2.69 5.99 -4.00
CA GLY A 553 -3.00 4.91 -4.92
C GLY A 553 -3.43 3.64 -4.19
N LEU A 554 -4.02 2.71 -4.95
CA LEU A 554 -4.34 1.36 -4.49
C LEU A 554 -3.69 0.36 -5.42
N SER A 555 -2.90 -0.53 -4.85
CA SER A 555 -2.57 -1.83 -5.42
C SER A 555 -3.56 -2.88 -4.90
N VAL A 556 -3.58 -4.08 -5.49
CA VAL A 556 -4.43 -5.16 -4.94
C VAL A 556 -4.00 -5.56 -3.52
N GLU A 557 -2.71 -5.38 -3.18
CA GLU A 557 -2.18 -5.53 -1.81
C GLU A 557 -2.80 -4.55 -0.81
N ASP A 558 -3.41 -3.45 -1.27
CA ASP A 558 -4.14 -2.49 -0.43
C ASP A 558 -5.62 -2.87 -0.22
N THR A 559 -6.07 -4.01 -0.75
CA THR A 559 -7.50 -4.30 -0.91
C THR A 559 -7.92 -5.69 -0.38
N ALA A 560 -7.13 -6.30 0.50
CA ALA A 560 -7.35 -7.67 0.98
C ALA A 560 -8.78 -7.90 1.54
N TYR A 561 -9.32 -6.94 2.29
CA TYR A 561 -10.67 -7.02 2.83
C TYR A 561 -11.77 -6.86 1.76
N TYR A 562 -11.50 -6.08 0.71
CA TYR A 562 -12.40 -5.96 -0.42
C TYR A 562 -12.39 -7.23 -1.27
N MET A 563 -11.22 -7.88 -1.45
CA MET A 563 -11.13 -9.20 -2.05
C MET A 563 -12.02 -10.22 -1.30
N ARG A 564 -11.89 -10.29 0.04
CA ARG A 564 -12.71 -11.18 0.87
C ARG A 564 -14.22 -10.90 0.73
N TYR A 565 -14.60 -9.63 0.56
CA TYR A 565 -15.99 -9.26 0.26
C TYR A 565 -16.45 -9.81 -1.10
N LEU A 566 -15.63 -9.62 -2.14
CA LEU A 566 -15.93 -10.03 -3.52
C LEU A 566 -16.02 -11.55 -3.69
N GLU A 567 -15.19 -12.34 -2.98
CA GLU A 567 -15.33 -13.79 -2.93
C GLU A 567 -16.74 -14.21 -2.48
N GLY A 568 -17.27 -13.54 -1.45
CA GLY A 568 -18.62 -13.76 -0.96
C GLY A 568 -19.72 -13.35 -1.95
N GLN A 569 -19.36 -12.68 -3.05
CA GLN A 569 -20.23 -12.30 -4.16
C GLN A 569 -19.93 -13.08 -5.45
N ASP A 570 -19.07 -14.11 -5.39
CA ASP A 570 -18.62 -14.88 -6.57
C ASP A 570 -17.96 -13.98 -7.64
N ILE A 571 -17.11 -13.05 -7.18
CA ILE A 571 -16.30 -12.14 -8.02
C ILE A 571 -14.83 -12.25 -7.60
N GLY A 572 -13.92 -12.47 -8.56
CA GLY A 572 -12.47 -12.39 -8.32
C GLY A 572 -11.95 -10.96 -8.31
N LEU A 573 -10.83 -10.75 -7.63
CA LEU A 573 -10.06 -9.51 -7.63
C LEU A 573 -8.61 -9.81 -8.00
N GLU A 574 -8.07 -9.10 -9.00
CA GLU A 574 -6.76 -9.43 -9.56
C GLU A 574 -5.96 -8.16 -9.86
N GLY A 575 -4.66 -8.17 -9.54
CA GLY A 575 -3.73 -7.13 -9.98
C GLY A 575 -3.30 -7.31 -11.45
N VAL A 576 -3.06 -6.21 -12.15
CA VAL A 576 -2.44 -6.20 -13.49
C VAL A 576 -1.41 -5.07 -13.58
N ASN A 577 -0.26 -5.34 -14.21
CA ASN A 577 0.75 -4.30 -14.43
C ASN A 577 0.83 -3.87 -15.90
N ASP A 578 0.79 -4.81 -16.85
CA ASP A 578 0.75 -4.45 -18.26
C ASP A 578 -0.70 -4.26 -18.71
N ILE A 579 -1.05 -3.02 -19.05
CA ILE A 579 -2.39 -2.68 -19.53
C ILE A 579 -2.51 -2.99 -21.02
N THR A 580 -2.90 -4.24 -21.31
CA THR A 580 -3.05 -4.77 -22.68
C THR A 580 -4.46 -5.30 -22.93
N ALA A 581 -4.88 -5.32 -24.20
CA ALA A 581 -6.19 -5.85 -24.56
C ALA A 581 -6.39 -7.33 -24.18
N SER A 582 -5.31 -8.12 -24.07
CA SER A 582 -5.40 -9.52 -23.61
C SER A 582 -5.56 -9.64 -22.10
N ASN A 583 -4.87 -8.79 -21.33
CA ASN A 583 -4.95 -8.85 -19.86
C ASN A 583 -6.28 -8.34 -19.32
N LEU A 584 -6.94 -7.44 -20.07
CA LEU A 584 -8.26 -6.91 -19.73
C LEU A 584 -9.44 -7.72 -20.29
N ASP A 585 -9.19 -8.77 -21.08
CA ASP A 585 -10.27 -9.49 -21.78
C ASP A 585 -11.22 -10.19 -20.79
N GLY A 586 -12.53 -10.01 -20.99
CA GLY A 586 -13.57 -10.64 -20.16
C GLY A 586 -13.76 -10.06 -18.75
N ALA A 587 -12.85 -9.21 -18.26
CA ALA A 587 -12.99 -8.57 -16.95
C ALA A 587 -14.25 -7.70 -16.86
N ARG A 588 -14.82 -7.63 -15.66
CA ARG A 588 -15.98 -6.79 -15.33
C ARG A 588 -15.59 -5.32 -15.24
N ALA A 589 -14.53 -5.04 -14.49
CA ALA A 589 -14.06 -3.67 -14.30
C ALA A 589 -12.54 -3.59 -14.25
N LEU A 590 -12.03 -2.40 -14.58
CA LEU A 590 -10.65 -2.00 -14.34
C LEU A 590 -10.67 -0.77 -13.42
N VAL A 591 -10.08 -0.91 -12.24
CA VAL A 591 -9.88 0.15 -11.26
C VAL A 591 -8.49 0.73 -11.48
N ILE A 592 -8.42 2.05 -11.70
CA ILE A 592 -7.16 2.78 -11.89
C ILE A 592 -7.13 3.92 -10.87
N THR A 593 -6.12 3.94 -10.01
CA THR A 593 -5.93 5.03 -9.04
C THR A 593 -5.04 6.12 -9.63
N SER A 594 -4.64 7.15 -8.86
CA SER A 594 -3.84 8.26 -9.39
C SER A 594 -2.39 7.81 -9.66
N PRO A 595 -1.99 7.50 -10.91
CA PRO A 595 -0.73 6.81 -11.16
C PRO A 595 0.43 7.80 -11.22
N ALA A 596 1.54 7.48 -10.56
CA ALA A 596 2.73 8.32 -10.56
C ALA A 596 3.30 8.46 -11.99
N ASP A 597 3.27 7.37 -12.75
CA ASP A 597 3.77 7.34 -14.12
C ASP A 597 2.67 7.48 -15.16
N ALA A 598 3.04 8.06 -16.31
CA ALA A 598 2.13 8.25 -17.41
C ALA A 598 1.96 6.98 -18.23
N TYR A 599 0.71 6.64 -18.54
CA TYR A 599 0.39 5.56 -19.47
C TYR A 599 0.92 5.87 -20.87
N THR A 600 1.37 4.85 -21.58
CA THR A 600 1.65 4.93 -23.01
C THR A 600 0.36 5.09 -23.82
N GLN A 601 0.50 5.47 -25.10
CA GLN A 601 -0.67 5.52 -25.98
C GLN A 601 -1.30 4.14 -26.20
N GLY A 602 -0.48 3.07 -26.24
CA GLY A 602 -0.98 1.72 -26.46
C GLY A 602 -1.85 1.23 -25.31
N GLU A 603 -1.46 1.52 -24.08
CA GLU A 603 -2.23 1.18 -22.87
C GLU A 603 -3.52 1.99 -22.82
N ARG A 604 -3.48 3.30 -23.09
CA ARG A 604 -4.69 4.12 -23.19
C ARG A 604 -5.67 3.62 -24.26
N ASP A 605 -5.16 3.17 -25.41
CA ASP A 605 -5.98 2.56 -26.46
C ASP A 605 -6.57 1.21 -26.00
N ALA A 606 -5.86 0.44 -25.17
CA ALA A 606 -6.34 -0.80 -24.58
C ALA A 606 -7.47 -0.55 -23.57
N VAL A 607 -7.32 0.41 -22.64
CA VAL A 607 -8.38 0.80 -21.69
C VAL A 607 -9.62 1.29 -22.43
N ALA A 608 -9.45 2.15 -23.45
CA ALA A 608 -10.56 2.61 -24.27
C ALA A 608 -11.27 1.47 -25.01
N SER A 609 -10.51 0.49 -25.50
CA SER A 609 -11.06 -0.70 -26.16
C SER A 609 -11.80 -1.61 -25.18
N PHE A 610 -11.29 -1.78 -23.96
CA PHE A 610 -11.92 -2.53 -22.88
C PHE A 610 -13.29 -1.93 -22.52
N ALA A 611 -13.35 -0.61 -22.30
CA ALA A 611 -14.62 0.09 -22.07
C ALA A 611 -15.59 -0.09 -23.25
N ALA A 612 -15.12 0.08 -24.49
CA ALA A 612 -15.95 -0.12 -25.68
C ALA A 612 -16.48 -1.57 -25.84
N ASN A 613 -15.78 -2.55 -25.27
CA ASN A 613 -16.15 -3.96 -25.29
C ASN A 613 -17.00 -4.40 -24.10
N GLY A 614 -17.46 -3.46 -23.26
CA GLY A 614 -18.41 -3.74 -22.20
C GLY A 614 -17.84 -3.76 -20.79
N GLY A 615 -16.53 -3.57 -20.61
CA GLY A 615 -15.93 -3.42 -19.29
C GLY A 615 -16.22 -2.04 -18.68
N ALA A 616 -16.27 -1.97 -17.35
CA ALA A 616 -16.35 -0.70 -16.62
C ALA A 616 -14.94 -0.16 -16.31
N VAL A 617 -14.74 1.16 -16.45
CA VAL A 617 -13.48 1.82 -16.03
C VAL A 617 -13.78 2.71 -14.84
N VAL A 618 -13.20 2.38 -13.68
CA VAL A 618 -13.39 3.15 -12.44
C VAL A 618 -12.09 3.88 -12.13
N LEU A 619 -12.11 5.20 -12.28
CA LEU A 619 -10.96 6.07 -12.02
C LEU A 619 -11.05 6.62 -10.60
N VAL A 620 -10.04 6.34 -9.77
CA VAL A 620 -10.03 6.67 -8.34
C VAL A 620 -8.99 7.76 -8.09
N GLY A 621 -9.47 8.94 -7.75
CA GLY A 621 -8.66 10.11 -7.43
C GLY A 621 -8.37 10.25 -5.94
N SER A 622 -7.49 11.18 -5.61
CA SER A 622 -7.20 11.64 -4.25
C SER A 622 -6.88 13.13 -4.25
N GLY A 623 -7.29 13.82 -3.19
CA GLY A 623 -6.97 15.23 -2.94
C GLY A 623 -5.53 15.47 -2.52
N TRP A 624 -4.80 14.39 -2.22
CA TRP A 624 -3.38 14.40 -1.84
C TRP A 624 -2.47 13.90 -2.98
N ALA A 625 -3.05 13.45 -4.09
CA ALA A 625 -2.30 13.10 -5.29
C ALA A 625 -1.54 14.32 -5.84
N SER A 626 -0.33 14.07 -6.34
CA SER A 626 0.47 15.09 -7.02
C SER A 626 -0.26 15.63 -8.27
N THR A 627 0.14 16.82 -8.73
CA THR A 627 -0.44 17.38 -9.96
C THR A 627 -0.19 16.48 -11.18
N ASP A 628 0.97 15.82 -11.24
CA ASP A 628 1.31 14.92 -12.34
C ASP A 628 0.49 13.64 -12.26
N ALA A 629 0.35 13.02 -11.09
CA ALA A 629 -0.46 11.81 -10.92
C ALA A 629 -1.93 12.05 -11.25
N ARG A 630 -2.50 13.16 -10.77
CA ARG A 630 -3.86 13.60 -11.15
C ARG A 630 -3.98 13.86 -12.66
N THR A 631 -2.92 14.35 -13.31
CA THR A 631 -2.93 14.58 -14.76
C THR A 631 -2.92 13.25 -15.53
N ASN A 632 -2.09 12.29 -15.11
CA ASN A 632 -2.02 10.97 -15.72
C ASN A 632 -3.38 10.25 -15.66
N LEU A 633 -4.05 10.26 -14.51
CA LEU A 633 -5.39 9.68 -14.36
C LEU A 633 -6.42 10.38 -15.26
N ASN A 634 -6.36 11.70 -15.34
CA ASN A 634 -7.22 12.51 -16.20
C ASN A 634 -6.98 12.29 -17.70
N ASP A 635 -5.77 11.86 -18.09
CA ASP A 635 -5.44 11.48 -19.47
C ASP A 635 -6.01 10.10 -19.82
N VAL A 636 -6.09 9.17 -18.88
CA VAL A 636 -6.85 7.91 -19.04
C VAL A 636 -8.34 8.21 -19.24
N ALA A 637 -8.92 9.09 -18.40
CA ALA A 637 -10.30 9.57 -18.56
C ALA A 637 -10.56 10.17 -19.96
N ALA A 638 -9.59 10.92 -20.49
CA ALA A 638 -9.67 11.47 -21.84
C ALA A 638 -9.67 10.37 -22.93
N ALA A 639 -8.87 9.33 -22.75
CA ALA A 639 -8.72 8.25 -23.72
C ALA A 639 -9.96 7.37 -23.84
N VAL A 640 -10.64 7.07 -22.73
CA VAL A 640 -11.93 6.35 -22.73
C VAL A 640 -13.08 7.19 -23.28
N GLY A 641 -12.84 8.49 -23.52
CA GLY A 641 -13.79 9.38 -24.19
C GLY A 641 -14.73 10.13 -23.25
N THR A 642 -14.54 10.02 -21.93
CA THR A 642 -15.34 10.78 -20.96
C THR A 642 -14.83 12.22 -20.80
N ASP A 643 -15.73 13.14 -20.48
CA ASP A 643 -15.41 14.50 -20.07
C ASP A 643 -15.14 14.65 -18.57
N LEU A 644 -15.34 13.60 -17.77
CA LEU A 644 -15.12 13.59 -16.33
C LEU A 644 -13.64 13.68 -15.97
N ARG A 645 -13.32 14.40 -14.89
CA ARG A 645 -11.96 14.62 -14.39
C ARG A 645 -11.96 14.67 -12.88
N VAL A 646 -10.89 14.18 -12.26
CA VAL A 646 -10.58 14.50 -10.86
C VAL A 646 -10.27 16.00 -10.78
N ASN A 647 -10.92 16.69 -9.85
CA ASN A 647 -10.73 18.11 -9.63
C ASN A 647 -9.38 18.39 -8.93
N ALA A 648 -8.89 19.61 -9.03
CA ALA A 648 -7.63 20.02 -8.39
C ALA A 648 -7.95 20.67 -7.04
N ASP A 649 -8.35 19.85 -6.08
CA ASP A 649 -8.77 20.26 -4.75
C ASP A 649 -8.56 19.16 -3.70
N SER A 650 -8.64 19.56 -2.43
CA SER A 650 -8.71 18.66 -1.29
C SER A 650 -9.89 19.00 -0.41
N LEU A 651 -10.50 17.99 0.19
CA LEU A 651 -11.72 18.10 0.98
C LEU A 651 -11.45 17.75 2.44
N THR A 652 -12.05 18.53 3.35
CA THR A 652 -12.04 18.23 4.79
C THR A 652 -13.39 18.55 5.43
N ASP A 653 -13.76 17.83 6.49
CA ASP A 653 -15.00 18.09 7.24
C ASP A 653 -14.83 17.80 8.73
N ASP A 654 -14.91 18.83 9.58
CA ASP A 654 -14.79 18.68 11.04
C ASP A 654 -16.05 18.07 11.70
N THR A 655 -17.16 17.97 10.97
CA THR A 655 -18.47 17.54 11.48
C THR A 655 -18.83 16.13 11.03
N ASN A 656 -18.71 15.85 9.74
CA ASN A 656 -19.05 14.55 9.13
C ASN A 656 -17.76 13.86 8.71
N ASN A 657 -17.17 13.12 9.66
CA ASN A 657 -15.94 12.39 9.45
C ASN A 657 -15.87 11.11 10.29
N VAL A 658 -14.91 10.25 9.95
CA VAL A 658 -14.58 9.06 10.71
C VAL A 658 -13.61 9.40 11.83
N GLY A 659 -13.97 9.08 13.07
CA GLY A 659 -13.03 9.11 14.20
C GLY A 659 -12.54 10.49 14.66
N GLY A 660 -13.11 11.58 14.15
CA GLY A 660 -12.59 12.93 14.39
C GLY A 660 -11.51 13.37 13.39
N ASP A 661 -11.19 12.54 12.40
CA ASP A 661 -10.22 12.87 11.35
C ASP A 661 -10.91 13.61 10.20
N ALA A 662 -10.71 14.92 10.14
CA ALA A 662 -11.34 15.76 9.13
C ALA A 662 -10.97 15.40 7.68
N GLN A 663 -9.93 14.60 7.43
CA GLN A 663 -9.53 14.13 6.10
C GLN A 663 -10.29 12.89 5.64
N VAL A 664 -10.99 12.20 6.55
CA VAL A 664 -11.80 11.01 6.24
C VAL A 664 -13.28 11.39 6.35
N ILE A 665 -13.75 12.13 5.35
CA ILE A 665 -15.10 12.71 5.36
C ILE A 665 -16.16 11.61 5.19
N THR A 666 -17.35 11.83 5.76
CA THR A 666 -18.49 10.93 5.59
C THR A 666 -19.68 11.64 4.96
N THR A 667 -20.55 10.88 4.30
CA THR A 667 -21.77 11.44 3.70
C THR A 667 -22.90 10.40 3.65
N THR A 668 -24.13 10.91 3.70
CA THR A 668 -25.37 10.18 3.41
C THR A 668 -26.14 10.85 2.26
N ASP A 669 -25.54 11.83 1.59
CA ASP A 669 -26.17 12.64 0.55
C ASP A 669 -26.08 11.91 -0.80
N PHE A 670 -27.03 11.01 -1.02
CA PHE A 670 -27.11 10.10 -2.18
C PHE A 670 -28.24 10.50 -3.13
N ASP A 671 -27.99 10.41 -4.44
CA ASP A 671 -29.03 10.41 -5.46
C ASP A 671 -29.50 8.97 -5.71
N THR A 672 -30.57 8.57 -5.03
CA THR A 672 -31.11 7.20 -5.11
C THR A 672 -31.80 6.88 -6.44
N SER A 673 -31.75 7.76 -7.44
CA SER A 673 -32.09 7.38 -8.82
C SER A 673 -31.03 6.48 -9.46
N PHE A 674 -29.81 6.44 -8.91
CA PHE A 674 -28.78 5.48 -9.29
C PHE A 674 -28.94 4.16 -8.50
N PRO A 675 -28.78 2.99 -9.14
CA PRO A 675 -28.95 1.67 -8.51
C PRO A 675 -27.68 1.24 -7.75
N LEU A 676 -27.17 2.10 -6.86
CA LEU A 676 -25.85 1.91 -6.22
C LEU A 676 -25.92 1.60 -4.73
N PHE A 677 -27.10 1.74 -4.11
CA PHE A 677 -27.22 1.82 -2.66
C PHE A 677 -27.94 0.64 -2.01
N ASP A 678 -28.45 -0.31 -2.80
CA ASP A 678 -28.96 -1.57 -2.25
C ASP A 678 -27.80 -2.56 -2.03
N ALA A 679 -28.05 -3.59 -1.22
CA ALA A 679 -27.10 -4.69 -1.09
C ALA A 679 -26.84 -5.31 -2.47
N TYR A 680 -25.59 -5.70 -2.74
CA TYR A 680 -25.25 -6.33 -4.00
C TYR A 680 -25.95 -7.68 -4.12
N ASP A 681 -26.66 -7.90 -5.22
CA ASP A 681 -27.40 -9.14 -5.48
C ASP A 681 -27.02 -9.81 -6.82
N GLY A 682 -26.03 -9.25 -7.53
CA GLY A 682 -25.56 -9.76 -8.82
C GLY A 682 -26.57 -9.63 -9.96
N SER A 683 -27.72 -8.97 -9.75
CA SER A 683 -28.64 -8.64 -10.82
C SER A 683 -28.06 -7.45 -11.60
N THR A 684 -27.33 -7.77 -12.67
CA THR A 684 -26.69 -6.82 -13.58
C THR A 684 -27.50 -5.53 -13.74
N GLY A 685 -26.88 -4.38 -13.49
CA GLY A 685 -27.48 -3.06 -13.62
C GLY A 685 -28.23 -2.80 -14.93
N ASP A 686 -29.52 -3.14 -14.96
CA ASP A 686 -30.52 -2.39 -15.72
C ASP A 686 -30.90 -1.20 -14.83
N GLY A 687 -30.06 -0.15 -14.90
CA GLY A 687 -30.33 1.19 -14.38
C GLY A 687 -31.55 1.78 -15.09
N GLY A 688 -32.70 1.26 -14.70
CA GLY A 688 -34.00 1.43 -15.31
C GLY A 688 -34.84 0.22 -14.95
N SER A 689 -35.81 0.40 -14.06
CA SER A 689 -36.98 -0.49 -13.96
C SER A 689 -37.70 -0.51 -15.33
N GLY A 690 -37.14 -1.28 -16.26
CA GLY A 690 -37.63 -1.64 -17.57
C GLY A 690 -38.15 -3.08 -17.60
N GLY A 691 -37.84 -3.86 -16.57
CA GLY A 691 -38.32 -5.22 -16.35
C GLY A 691 -39.71 -5.28 -15.71
N ALA A 692 -40.38 -6.40 -15.92
CA ALA A 692 -41.60 -6.74 -15.20
C ALA A 692 -41.35 -6.79 -13.68
N ASP A 693 -42.17 -6.07 -12.90
CA ASP A 693 -42.11 -6.06 -11.44
C ASP A 693 -43.48 -6.52 -10.92
N VAL A 694 -43.63 -7.84 -10.73
CA VAL A 694 -44.91 -8.46 -10.37
C VAL A 694 -44.98 -8.67 -8.86
N VAL A 695 -45.87 -7.92 -8.22
CA VAL A 695 -46.08 -7.96 -6.76
C VAL A 695 -47.43 -8.57 -6.39
N VAL A 696 -47.60 -8.97 -5.13
CA VAL A 696 -48.91 -9.32 -4.56
C VAL A 696 -49.60 -8.04 -4.08
N SER A 697 -50.58 -7.55 -4.84
CA SER A 697 -51.28 -6.29 -4.53
C SER A 697 -52.42 -6.45 -3.53
N GLN A 698 -53.04 -7.65 -3.47
CA GLN A 698 -54.15 -7.93 -2.56
C GLN A 698 -54.24 -9.41 -2.26
N ILE A 699 -54.57 -9.74 -1.02
CA ILE A 699 -55.00 -11.06 -0.59
C ILE A 699 -56.40 -10.94 -0.01
N HIS A 700 -57.29 -11.85 -0.38
CA HIS A 700 -58.63 -11.98 0.16
C HIS A 700 -58.84 -13.42 0.62
N GLU A 701 -58.37 -13.69 1.83
CA GLU A 701 -58.37 -14.98 2.50
C GLU A 701 -59.75 -15.35 3.06
N ASP A 702 -60.47 -14.40 3.67
CA ASP A 702 -61.72 -14.67 4.39
C ASP A 702 -62.93 -14.57 3.47
N ALA A 703 -63.25 -15.68 2.80
CA ALA A 703 -64.40 -15.78 1.92
C ALA A 703 -65.72 -15.58 2.70
N ALA A 704 -66.71 -14.94 2.07
CA ALA A 704 -68.01 -14.72 2.70
C ALA A 704 -68.71 -16.06 2.99
N GLY A 705 -68.84 -16.39 4.28
CA GLY A 705 -69.55 -17.56 4.76
C GLY A 705 -68.61 -18.69 5.18
N ASN A 706 -68.66 -19.83 4.47
CA ASN A 706 -67.73 -20.93 4.69
C ASN A 706 -66.87 -21.05 3.45
N ASP A 707 -65.56 -20.91 3.61
CA ASP A 707 -64.60 -20.79 2.53
C ASP A 707 -64.62 -22.01 1.62
N ASN A 708 -64.81 -23.21 2.20
CA ASN A 708 -64.94 -24.45 1.44
C ASN A 708 -66.22 -24.54 0.58
N SER A 709 -67.15 -23.61 0.77
CA SER A 709 -68.39 -23.48 -0.02
C SER A 709 -68.41 -22.25 -0.92
N ASN A 710 -67.42 -21.35 -0.82
CA ASN A 710 -67.31 -20.10 -1.57
C ASN A 710 -65.86 -19.83 -2.03
N LEU A 711 -65.24 -20.84 -2.64
CA LEU A 711 -63.82 -20.84 -3.01
C LEU A 711 -63.40 -19.79 -4.05
N ASN A 712 -64.36 -19.14 -4.74
CA ASN A 712 -64.03 -18.05 -5.66
C ASN A 712 -64.00 -16.69 -4.96
N ASP A 713 -64.46 -16.61 -3.71
CA ASP A 713 -64.34 -15.44 -2.85
C ASP A 713 -63.08 -15.54 -1.97
N GLU A 714 -62.20 -16.48 -2.29
CA GLU A 714 -60.87 -16.66 -1.73
C GLU A 714 -59.88 -16.46 -2.90
N TYR A 715 -59.07 -15.39 -2.88
CA TYR A 715 -58.24 -15.04 -4.03
C TYR A 715 -57.00 -14.20 -3.68
N VAL A 716 -56.03 -14.19 -4.58
CA VAL A 716 -54.84 -13.32 -4.57
C VAL A 716 -54.80 -12.51 -5.84
N VAL A 717 -54.48 -11.22 -5.74
CA VAL A 717 -54.32 -10.31 -6.88
C VAL A 717 -52.84 -9.99 -7.04
N PHE A 718 -52.33 -10.19 -8.25
CA PHE A 718 -50.98 -9.81 -8.65
C PHE A 718 -51.05 -8.56 -9.52
N GLU A 719 -50.11 -7.63 -9.33
CA GLU A 719 -49.97 -6.40 -10.10
C GLU A 719 -48.58 -6.32 -10.71
N ASN A 720 -48.47 -6.02 -12.01
CA ASN A 720 -47.20 -5.68 -12.61
C ASN A 720 -46.97 -4.16 -12.44
N GLN A 721 -46.18 -3.76 -11.45
CA GLN A 721 -45.79 -2.37 -11.20
C GLN A 721 -44.66 -1.89 -12.11
N GLY A 722 -44.08 -2.81 -12.90
CA GLY A 722 -43.02 -2.53 -13.86
C GLY A 722 -43.52 -1.77 -15.10
N THR A 723 -42.57 -1.36 -15.94
CA THR A 723 -42.87 -0.54 -17.13
C THR A 723 -43.01 -1.35 -18.43
N ALA A 724 -42.79 -2.68 -18.38
CA ALA A 724 -42.95 -3.62 -19.49
C ALA A 724 -43.88 -4.79 -19.14
N ALA A 725 -44.41 -5.48 -20.16
CA ALA A 725 -45.23 -6.66 -19.96
C ALA A 725 -44.42 -7.84 -19.40
N ALA A 726 -44.97 -8.53 -18.40
CA ALA A 726 -44.39 -9.69 -17.73
C ALA A 726 -44.87 -10.99 -18.36
N ASP A 727 -43.97 -11.79 -18.95
CA ASP A 727 -44.31 -13.18 -19.29
C ASP A 727 -44.16 -14.05 -18.04
N VAL A 728 -45.28 -14.32 -17.36
CA VAL A 728 -45.33 -15.14 -16.14
C VAL A 728 -45.60 -16.61 -16.46
N THR A 729 -45.40 -17.03 -17.72
CA THR A 729 -45.63 -18.42 -18.11
C THR A 729 -44.72 -19.37 -17.31
N GLY A 730 -45.33 -20.33 -16.61
CA GLY A 730 -44.61 -21.30 -15.80
C GLY A 730 -44.19 -20.83 -14.41
N TRP A 731 -44.52 -19.58 -14.03
CA TRP A 731 -44.31 -19.09 -12.67
C TRP A 731 -45.18 -19.86 -11.68
N GLU A 732 -44.79 -19.89 -10.40
CA GLU A 732 -45.49 -20.64 -9.36
C GLU A 732 -45.94 -19.76 -8.19
N VAL A 733 -47.21 -19.90 -7.80
CA VAL A 733 -47.75 -19.36 -6.54
C VAL A 733 -47.79 -20.49 -5.51
N GLN A 734 -47.28 -20.25 -4.32
CA GLN A 734 -47.23 -21.24 -3.24
C GLN A 734 -47.77 -20.66 -1.92
N ASP A 735 -48.57 -21.47 -1.18
CA ASP A 735 -48.98 -21.17 0.21
C ASP A 735 -47.91 -21.61 1.23
N GLU A 736 -48.02 -21.19 2.49
CA GLU A 736 -47.03 -21.50 3.55
C GLU A 736 -46.87 -23.01 3.80
N VAL A 737 -47.87 -23.82 3.45
CA VAL A 737 -47.87 -25.27 3.62
C VAL A 737 -47.53 -26.06 2.34
N GLY A 738 -47.15 -25.37 1.27
CA GLY A 738 -46.59 -25.95 0.05
C GLY A 738 -47.59 -26.33 -1.05
N LYS A 739 -48.84 -25.88 -1.02
CA LYS A 739 -49.78 -26.02 -2.16
C LYS A 739 -49.37 -25.04 -3.26
N THR A 740 -49.20 -25.54 -4.48
CA THR A 740 -48.74 -24.73 -5.62
C THR A 740 -49.77 -24.59 -6.75
N TYR A 741 -49.78 -23.40 -7.38
CA TYR A 741 -50.41 -23.08 -8.66
C TYR A 741 -49.31 -22.73 -9.64
N THR A 742 -49.34 -23.28 -10.85
CA THR A 742 -48.41 -22.91 -11.91
C THR A 742 -49.16 -22.14 -12.98
N PHE A 743 -48.70 -20.94 -13.34
CA PHE A 743 -49.28 -20.15 -14.42
C PHE A 743 -49.16 -20.89 -15.75
N GLY A 744 -50.26 -20.92 -16.49
CA GLY A 744 -50.26 -21.35 -17.89
C GLY A 744 -49.56 -20.32 -18.79
N SER A 745 -49.81 -20.35 -20.10
CA SER A 745 -49.35 -19.26 -20.96
C SER A 745 -50.11 -17.98 -20.60
N PHE A 746 -49.43 -17.03 -19.98
CA PHE A 746 -50.03 -15.80 -19.49
C PHE A 746 -49.01 -14.66 -19.49
N THR A 747 -49.44 -13.50 -19.96
CA THR A 747 -48.63 -12.27 -19.98
C THR A 747 -49.39 -11.18 -19.25
N LEU A 748 -48.76 -10.54 -18.27
CA LEU A 748 -49.33 -9.47 -17.47
C LEU A 748 -48.76 -8.13 -17.93
N ASP A 749 -49.55 -7.32 -18.63
CA ASP A 749 -49.14 -6.01 -19.13
C ASP A 749 -48.69 -5.07 -17.99
N ALA A 750 -47.84 -4.09 -18.30
CA ALA A 750 -47.42 -3.05 -17.35
C ALA A 750 -48.62 -2.30 -16.75
N GLY A 751 -48.67 -2.21 -15.42
CA GLY A 751 -49.77 -1.63 -14.64
C GLY A 751 -51.06 -2.44 -14.62
N ALA A 752 -51.08 -3.65 -15.18
CA ALA A 752 -52.25 -4.53 -15.16
C ALA A 752 -52.26 -5.43 -13.92
N THR A 753 -53.44 -5.93 -13.58
CA THR A 753 -53.64 -6.89 -12.50
C THR A 753 -54.29 -8.18 -12.98
N VAL A 754 -53.96 -9.28 -12.33
CA VAL A 754 -54.61 -10.59 -12.51
C VAL A 754 -55.01 -11.16 -11.16
N THR A 755 -56.22 -11.70 -11.07
CA THR A 755 -56.77 -12.32 -9.86
C THR A 755 -56.73 -13.83 -9.98
N LEU A 756 -56.05 -14.51 -9.06
CA LEU A 756 -56.06 -15.97 -8.91
C LEU A 756 -57.08 -16.38 -7.84
N HIS A 757 -58.20 -16.96 -8.27
CA HIS A 757 -59.21 -17.54 -7.40
C HIS A 757 -58.86 -18.98 -7.02
N THR A 758 -59.08 -19.35 -5.75
CA THR A 758 -58.84 -20.73 -5.29
C THR A 758 -59.75 -21.76 -5.97
N GLY A 759 -61.01 -21.41 -6.20
CA GLY A 759 -62.02 -22.31 -6.73
C GLY A 759 -61.93 -22.55 -8.24
N SER A 760 -63.08 -22.80 -8.88
CA SER A 760 -63.16 -23.20 -10.28
C SER A 760 -63.89 -22.16 -11.13
N GLY A 761 -63.44 -22.00 -12.38
CA GLY A 761 -64.02 -21.07 -13.34
C GLY A 761 -63.47 -21.31 -14.75
N THR A 762 -63.49 -20.28 -15.59
CA THR A 762 -62.87 -20.30 -16.92
C THR A 762 -61.92 -19.12 -16.97
N ASP A 763 -60.63 -19.40 -17.20
CA ASP A 763 -59.59 -18.39 -17.20
C ASP A 763 -59.85 -17.30 -18.26
N THR A 764 -59.55 -16.06 -17.88
CA THR A 764 -59.60 -14.84 -18.70
C THR A 764 -58.27 -14.09 -18.57
N ASP A 765 -58.15 -12.96 -19.27
CA ASP A 765 -56.97 -12.09 -19.17
C ASP A 765 -56.84 -11.40 -17.79
N THR A 766 -57.86 -11.49 -16.91
CA THR A 766 -57.89 -10.83 -15.59
C THR A 766 -58.21 -11.77 -14.44
N ASP A 767 -58.72 -12.97 -14.71
CA ASP A 767 -59.19 -13.92 -13.70
C ASP A 767 -58.70 -15.32 -14.04
N LEU A 768 -57.96 -15.93 -13.12
CA LEU A 768 -57.42 -17.29 -13.20
C LEU A 768 -58.04 -18.15 -12.09
N TYR A 769 -58.19 -19.45 -12.35
CA TYR A 769 -58.83 -20.37 -11.40
C TYR A 769 -57.93 -21.58 -11.08
N TRP A 770 -57.57 -21.72 -9.81
CA TRP A 770 -56.68 -22.80 -9.34
C TRP A 770 -57.35 -24.19 -9.35
N GLY A 771 -58.68 -24.24 -9.37
CA GLY A 771 -59.44 -25.49 -9.45
C GLY A 771 -59.38 -26.35 -8.20
N LYS A 772 -59.09 -25.76 -7.03
CA LYS A 772 -59.03 -26.50 -5.77
C LYS A 772 -60.44 -26.87 -5.27
N GLY A 773 -60.51 -27.97 -4.53
CA GLY A 773 -61.74 -28.48 -3.91
C GLY A 773 -61.94 -28.05 -2.45
N GLY A 774 -61.10 -27.17 -1.93
CA GLY A 774 -61.11 -26.66 -0.56
C GLY A 774 -60.23 -25.43 -0.43
N ALA A 775 -60.40 -24.69 0.67
CA ALA A 775 -59.72 -23.42 0.92
C ALA A 775 -58.19 -23.60 0.94
N VAL A 776 -57.48 -22.59 0.44
CA VAL A 776 -56.01 -22.58 0.38
C VAL A 776 -55.44 -21.68 1.45
N TRP A 777 -55.94 -20.45 1.50
CA TRP A 777 -55.45 -19.30 2.25
C TRP A 777 -56.06 -19.30 3.66
N ASN A 778 -55.22 -19.33 4.69
CA ASN A 778 -55.69 -19.44 6.07
C ASN A 778 -56.13 -18.09 6.66
N ASN A 779 -57.39 -17.95 7.10
CA ASN A 779 -57.92 -16.72 7.73
C ASN A 779 -57.21 -16.33 9.03
N GLY A 780 -56.42 -17.24 9.64
CA GLY A 780 -55.61 -16.97 10.82
C GLY A 780 -54.20 -16.43 10.53
N GLY A 781 -53.86 -16.24 9.25
CA GLY A 781 -52.55 -15.85 8.75
C GLY A 781 -51.92 -16.95 7.90
N ASP A 782 -51.29 -16.55 6.79
CA ASP A 782 -50.62 -17.38 5.79
C ASP A 782 -49.56 -16.53 5.07
N THR A 783 -48.77 -17.14 4.19
CA THR A 783 -47.84 -16.41 3.31
C THR A 783 -48.01 -16.85 1.86
N VAL A 784 -48.18 -15.89 0.97
CA VAL A 784 -48.13 -16.11 -0.48
C VAL A 784 -46.69 -15.96 -0.93
N TYR A 785 -46.15 -16.96 -1.61
CA TYR A 785 -44.86 -16.89 -2.31
C TYR A 785 -45.10 -16.94 -3.82
N LEU A 786 -44.42 -16.08 -4.57
CA LEU A 786 -44.40 -16.09 -6.03
C LEU A 786 -42.99 -16.42 -6.50
N TYR A 787 -42.84 -17.48 -7.28
CA TYR A 787 -41.57 -17.88 -7.88
C TYR A 787 -41.64 -17.76 -9.40
N ASP A 788 -40.53 -17.42 -10.03
CA ASP A 788 -40.41 -17.42 -11.48
C ASP A 788 -40.30 -18.84 -12.06
N ALA A 789 -40.21 -18.95 -13.39
CA ALA A 789 -40.12 -20.24 -14.08
C ALA A 789 -38.80 -21.01 -13.81
N SER A 790 -37.77 -20.36 -13.29
CA SER A 790 -36.52 -20.99 -12.83
C SER A 790 -36.56 -21.45 -11.38
N GLY A 791 -37.58 -21.05 -10.62
CA GLY A 791 -37.73 -21.34 -9.19
C GLY A 791 -37.12 -20.28 -8.28
N THR A 792 -36.76 -19.11 -8.80
CA THR A 792 -36.30 -17.96 -8.02
C THR A 792 -37.49 -17.24 -7.40
N LEU A 793 -37.39 -16.85 -6.13
CA LEU A 793 -38.46 -16.11 -5.45
C LEU A 793 -38.55 -14.69 -6.03
N VAL A 794 -39.72 -14.30 -6.53
CA VAL A 794 -40.01 -12.97 -7.07
C VAL A 794 -40.55 -12.04 -5.97
N THR A 795 -41.55 -12.49 -5.21
CA THR A 795 -42.12 -11.73 -4.08
C THR A 795 -42.75 -12.68 -3.06
N SER A 796 -42.86 -12.23 -1.81
CA SER A 796 -43.71 -12.88 -0.82
C SER A 796 -44.51 -11.88 0.01
N THR A 797 -45.67 -12.28 0.50
CA THR A 797 -46.53 -11.41 1.33
C THR A 797 -47.28 -12.25 2.36
N SER A 798 -47.07 -11.92 3.63
CA SER A 798 -47.80 -12.48 4.77
C SER A 798 -48.89 -11.51 5.23
N TYR A 799 -49.97 -12.03 5.83
CA TYR A 799 -51.11 -11.24 6.30
C TYR A 799 -51.64 -11.70 7.66
#